data_AF-A0A933FJ42-F1
#
_entry.id   AF-A0A933FJ42-F1
#
_cell.length_a   1.000
_cell.length_b   1.000
_cell.length_c   1.000
_cell.angle_alpha   90.00
_cell.angle_beta   90.00
_cell.angle_gamma   90.00
#
_symmetry.space_group_name_H-M   'P 1'
#
loop_
_entity.id
_entity.type
_entity.pdbx_description
1 polymer ?
#
loop_
_entity_poly.entity_id
_entity_poly.type
_entity_poly.pdbx_seq_one_letter_code
_entity_poly.pdbx_strand_id
1 'polypeptide(L)'
;MSLALALLLGLAGGAWGAPAQARRPAVLVKWKAAPAQAVRSAGADALQAASASAPLAGLLSRHRIRSLRPIDPPAPQAGGLRPLGGGEPAPDLSRTYVAELDVPAERLEETVAALNADPAVEYAEPDRVRRIQKTPDDPYLSSRGSWGQAFGDLHGLRAIGCPEAWDLSEGEGVVVAVLDTGIDSSHPDIAPNLWRNPGELPGNGRDDDGNGYVDDVIGWDFVGPWVLRPRPDNDPADGNGHGTHVAGTIAAVGGDGRGIVGVAPKAKVMILKTHDDLEGNGMDSDAVSAIRYATRHGARVINMSWGGPEESRTLREALQAAHAVGVVLVAAAGNRNEDSSRWSPAGLSEVITVAALDPDGAKASFSNFGKVDVAAPGIDILSLHAAGASLERPVSAGYALMDGTSMAAPHVAGLAALILGRDRNLTRDRVRELILNTADDVQELGVDRTSGSGRINAFRALYWNVPPAITIVNPPPDAVYPREVYLQAEVTDHDAPGEPDVTFEVDGGRWRSRIQGNGRGSYYHVFPLRALADGRHWLTVIARDGNGRASEKAVSFDVDNVAGPDFAAPRVTVTAPAPGAAVAGDSQVFLIADAADEQGAARLRFTLDGRDLGEAAGSLDGSSWSLALRTTEWTDGPHLLAARAWDAAGNQAESEPVRIFIANGRPRVRILSPEPGSAAGVQAPLRVAVDWLEGVAPGAVAAYLDAAPSARLPLQRRPDGDYVGLLDLAPGANAYTVEACDQRLAPCGEASAVVVSDRRAPAVTIVSPAAGEEVGADAELALQAVDDAGLARVELRVEGLAGPAASLALPGRPREGRWTLSFDSRRLPDGNRRISAHAFDAAGNEGVTAGAVNIQNAKWPSPPSGVHVKASSPYSIRLEWDPPAGAFSGRYRLEVARDEKFADTLRPHSKRAIDTPDAEVSALDPDAEYFVRVRGVDAAGRVSSPSGHVRLRTPAAAPKPGEDVGSIADPEEGGVVEGRVRIAVPPRAVDAPVTLTAEPVEDAELASESAQRLAGNRAFRFGPAGQRFRVPAIVTLPYVRGAGRPAVHYYNAATRSWELVAGSRVDEQAGTVSAPVSHFSIYAALAVPEQAGGATLRELYAFPNPTRGATPTLRAELSGGADSVEARVYGLSGELVETVRLSGQTDSVGPVLYEARLAAGLPSGVYSVVVTATSGAGSSTGRTKLAVVR
;
A
#
# COMPACT_ATOMS: atom_id res chain seq x y z
N MET A 1 -21.68 -8.62 59.33
CA MET A 1 -22.51 -7.83 58.38
C MET A 1 -21.59 -7.22 57.34
N SER A 2 -21.26 -7.99 56.29
CA SER A 2 -20.22 -7.62 55.32
C SER A 2 -20.58 -8.19 53.95
N LEU A 3 -21.61 -7.66 53.31
CA LEU A 3 -22.07 -8.13 51.99
C LEU A 3 -22.73 -7.01 51.17
N ALA A 4 -22.04 -5.87 51.04
CA ALA A 4 -22.52 -4.71 50.27
C ALA A 4 -21.39 -3.84 49.67
N LEU A 5 -20.15 -4.35 49.58
CA LEU A 5 -18.99 -3.55 49.14
C LEU A 5 -18.02 -4.36 48.24
N ALA A 6 -18.56 -5.08 47.26
CA ALA A 6 -17.78 -5.91 46.34
C ALA A 6 -18.20 -5.80 44.85
N LEU A 7 -19.12 -4.88 44.50
CA LEU A 7 -19.69 -4.78 43.14
C LEU A 7 -19.33 -3.49 42.38
N LEU A 8 -18.34 -2.72 42.85
CA LEU A 8 -17.99 -1.40 42.29
C LEU A 8 -16.47 -1.16 42.08
N LEU A 9 -15.67 -2.23 42.06
CA LEU A 9 -14.25 -2.19 41.69
C LEU A 9 -13.93 -3.36 40.73
N GLY A 10 -14.13 -3.13 39.44
CA GLY A 10 -13.90 -4.12 38.37
C GLY A 10 -13.81 -3.55 36.95
N LEU A 11 -13.69 -2.23 36.80
CA LEU A 11 -13.57 -1.55 35.51
C LEU A 11 -12.17 -0.93 35.32
N ALA A 12 -11.16 -1.79 35.15
CA ALA A 12 -9.88 -1.43 34.54
C ALA A 12 -9.07 -2.70 34.16
N GLY A 13 -8.85 -2.91 32.85
CA GLY A 13 -7.73 -3.68 32.29
C GLY A 13 -7.58 -5.16 32.66
N GLY A 14 -8.00 -6.08 31.78
CA GLY A 14 -7.66 -7.49 31.89
C GLY A 14 -8.06 -8.31 30.67
N ALA A 15 -7.11 -8.56 29.77
CA ALA A 15 -7.15 -9.50 28.64
C ALA A 15 -8.42 -9.47 27.75
N TRP A 16 -8.28 -8.85 26.57
CA TRP A 16 -9.01 -9.33 25.39
C TRP A 16 -8.74 -10.83 25.23
N GLY A 17 -9.77 -11.60 24.90
CA GLY A 17 -9.69 -13.06 24.92
C GLY A 17 -8.54 -13.57 24.06
N ALA A 18 -7.57 -14.24 24.70
CA ALA A 18 -6.77 -15.22 23.98
C ALA A 18 -7.74 -16.24 23.37
N PRO A 19 -7.55 -16.65 22.10
CA PRO A 19 -8.41 -17.67 21.50
C PRO A 19 -8.39 -18.91 22.40
N ALA A 20 -9.57 -19.45 22.71
CA ALA A 20 -9.67 -20.67 23.51
C ALA A 20 -8.82 -21.74 22.83
N GLN A 21 -7.76 -22.20 23.51
CA GLN A 21 -6.86 -23.22 22.94
C GLN A 21 -7.70 -24.43 22.54
N ALA A 22 -7.65 -24.76 21.24
CA ALA A 22 -8.35 -25.92 20.70
C ALA A 22 -7.96 -27.15 21.51
N ARG A 23 -8.92 -27.72 22.24
CA ARG A 23 -8.68 -28.83 23.14
C ARG A 23 -8.24 -30.03 22.30
N ARG A 24 -7.07 -30.58 22.60
CA ARG A 24 -6.45 -31.65 21.80
C ARG A 24 -7.37 -32.89 21.73
N PRO A 25 -7.31 -33.68 20.65
CA PRO A 25 -8.08 -34.91 20.54
C PRO A 25 -7.77 -35.84 21.71
N ALA A 26 -8.81 -36.39 22.32
CA ALA A 26 -8.70 -37.28 23.46
C ALA A 26 -9.51 -38.57 23.24
N VAL A 27 -8.98 -39.67 23.76
CA VAL A 27 -9.57 -41.01 23.69
C VAL A 27 -9.73 -41.55 25.11
N LEU A 28 -10.87 -42.15 25.41
CA LEU A 28 -11.05 -42.95 26.61
C LEU A 28 -10.49 -44.35 26.33
N VAL A 29 -9.36 -44.70 26.95
CA VAL A 29 -8.67 -46.00 26.77
C VAL A 29 -8.79 -46.80 28.05
N LYS A 30 -9.37 -48.00 27.96
CA LYS A 30 -9.37 -48.98 29.05
C LYS A 30 -8.31 -50.04 28.81
N TRP A 31 -7.41 -50.24 29.77
CA TRP A 31 -6.31 -51.19 29.65
C TRP A 31 -6.68 -52.57 30.20
N LYS A 32 -6.22 -53.65 29.56
CA LYS A 32 -6.31 -55.01 30.13
C LYS A 32 -5.49 -55.11 31.43
N ALA A 33 -5.74 -56.15 32.24
CA ALA A 33 -5.31 -56.21 33.64
C ALA A 33 -3.79 -56.05 33.89
N ALA A 34 -2.93 -56.68 33.07
CA ALA A 34 -1.48 -56.61 33.26
C ALA A 34 -0.88 -55.22 32.92
N PRO A 35 -1.17 -54.59 31.75
CA PRO A 35 -0.77 -53.21 31.48
C PRO A 35 -1.27 -52.20 32.53
N ALA A 36 -2.51 -52.35 33.01
CA ALA A 36 -3.10 -51.42 33.98
C ALA A 36 -2.32 -51.34 35.30
N GLN A 37 -1.63 -52.42 35.69
CA GLN A 37 -0.85 -52.45 36.93
C GLN A 37 0.43 -51.59 36.85
N ALA A 38 1.05 -51.50 35.66
CA ALA A 38 2.18 -50.62 35.39
C ALA A 38 1.77 -49.13 35.34
N VAL A 39 0.60 -48.82 34.75
CA VAL A 39 0.08 -47.44 34.70
C VAL A 39 -0.30 -46.95 36.10
N ARG A 40 -0.88 -47.79 36.97
CA ARG A 40 -1.24 -47.40 38.35
C ARG A 40 -0.04 -47.09 39.25
N SER A 41 1.11 -47.73 39.04
CA SER A 41 2.32 -47.45 39.82
C SER A 41 3.00 -46.11 39.46
N ALA A 42 2.54 -45.41 38.42
CA ALA A 42 3.17 -44.21 37.88
C ALA A 42 2.77 -42.89 38.55
N GLY A 43 1.62 -42.82 39.23
CA GLY A 43 1.13 -41.57 39.82
C GLY A 43 0.79 -40.49 38.79
N ALA A 44 0.81 -39.22 39.23
CA ALA A 44 0.37 -38.07 38.41
C ALA A 44 1.31 -37.75 37.22
N ASP A 45 2.56 -38.20 37.24
CA ASP A 45 3.57 -37.99 36.18
C ASP A 45 3.69 -39.22 35.27
N ALA A 46 2.56 -39.67 34.73
CA ALA A 46 2.41 -40.97 34.06
C ALA A 46 3.41 -41.24 32.92
N LEU A 47 3.88 -40.21 32.21
CA LEU A 47 4.85 -40.36 31.11
C LEU A 47 6.23 -40.83 31.57
N GLN A 48 6.73 -40.30 32.68
CA GLN A 48 8.13 -40.49 33.10
C GLN A 48 8.34 -41.87 33.74
N ALA A 49 7.30 -42.43 34.35
CA ALA A 49 7.28 -43.81 34.81
C ALA A 49 6.84 -44.82 33.72
N ALA A 50 5.99 -44.44 32.75
CA ALA A 50 5.66 -45.32 31.64
C ALA A 50 6.86 -45.65 30.74
N SER A 51 7.83 -44.73 30.59
CA SER A 51 9.11 -44.99 29.94
C SER A 51 9.98 -46.06 30.61
N ALA A 52 9.69 -46.47 31.85
CA ALA A 52 10.41 -47.53 32.54
C ALA A 52 9.92 -48.96 32.20
N SER A 53 8.84 -49.11 31.43
CA SER A 53 8.38 -50.42 30.93
C SER A 53 8.32 -50.46 29.41
N ALA A 54 9.11 -51.34 28.80
CA ALA A 54 9.26 -51.45 27.35
C ALA A 54 7.93 -51.61 26.57
N PRO A 55 6.92 -52.39 27.04
CA PRO A 55 5.66 -52.54 26.31
C PRO A 55 4.84 -51.25 26.23
N LEU A 56 4.79 -50.49 27.34
CA LEU A 56 3.98 -49.28 27.44
C LEU A 56 4.64 -48.09 26.73
N ALA A 57 5.96 -47.94 26.86
CA ALA A 57 6.73 -46.93 26.12
C ALA A 57 6.56 -47.09 24.59
N GLY A 58 6.62 -48.33 24.09
CA GLY A 58 6.37 -48.64 22.70
C GLY A 58 4.96 -48.27 22.24
N LEU A 59 3.94 -48.55 23.05
CA LEU A 59 2.54 -48.25 22.73
C LEU A 59 2.27 -46.73 22.75
N LEU A 60 2.73 -46.01 23.78
CA LEU A 60 2.62 -44.55 23.85
C LEU A 60 3.27 -43.87 22.63
N SER A 61 4.44 -44.37 22.21
CA SER A 61 5.12 -43.88 21.00
C SER A 61 4.40 -44.26 19.70
N ARG A 62 3.87 -45.49 19.58
CA ARG A 62 3.14 -45.96 18.38
C ARG A 62 1.88 -45.14 18.12
N HIS A 63 1.09 -44.87 19.16
CA HIS A 63 -0.20 -44.18 19.07
C HIS A 63 -0.11 -42.67 19.39
N ARG A 64 1.12 -42.14 19.54
CA ARG A 64 1.41 -40.73 19.86
C ARG A 64 0.59 -40.19 21.05
N ILE A 65 0.47 -40.98 22.12
CA ILE A 65 -0.24 -40.56 23.33
C ILE A 65 0.65 -39.58 24.08
N ARG A 66 0.19 -38.33 24.19
CA ARG A 66 0.89 -37.20 24.82
C ARG A 66 0.71 -37.16 26.33
N SER A 67 -0.45 -37.56 26.85
CA SER A 67 -0.72 -37.62 28.29
C SER A 67 -1.73 -38.71 28.61
N LEU A 68 -1.70 -39.22 29.85
CA LEU A 68 -2.67 -40.17 30.38
C LEU A 68 -3.17 -39.69 31.75
N ARG A 69 -4.49 -39.56 31.90
CA ARG A 69 -5.15 -39.19 33.15
C ARG A 69 -6.20 -40.23 33.53
N PRO A 70 -6.16 -40.86 34.73
CA PRO A 70 -7.19 -41.82 35.12
C PRO A 70 -8.56 -41.14 35.22
N ILE A 71 -9.61 -41.85 34.79
CA ILE A 71 -11.01 -41.39 34.98
C ILE A 71 -11.41 -41.51 36.45
N ASP A 72 -10.95 -42.57 37.12
CA ASP A 72 -11.19 -42.87 38.53
C ASP A 72 -9.85 -42.90 39.30
N PRO A 73 -9.36 -41.74 39.80
CA PRO A 73 -8.14 -41.68 40.60
C PRO A 73 -8.38 -42.24 42.02
N PRO A 74 -7.41 -42.97 42.61
CA PRO A 74 -7.58 -43.53 43.95
C PRO A 74 -7.80 -42.42 44.99
N ALA A 75 -8.93 -42.49 45.70
CA ALA A 75 -9.30 -41.50 46.70
C ALA A 75 -8.26 -41.41 47.84
N PRO A 76 -7.91 -40.20 48.33
CA PRO A 76 -7.17 -40.07 49.58
C PRO A 76 -8.00 -40.67 50.72
N GLN A 77 -7.34 -41.41 51.62
CA GLN A 77 -8.01 -42.27 52.61
C GLN A 77 -9.08 -41.53 53.43
N ALA A 78 -10.36 -41.82 53.17
CA ALA A 78 -11.49 -41.37 53.96
C ALA A 78 -12.61 -42.43 53.97
N GLY A 79 -13.33 -42.51 55.10
CA GLY A 79 -14.23 -43.59 55.50
C GLY A 79 -15.21 -44.12 54.45
N GLY A 80 -15.34 -45.46 54.41
CA GLY A 80 -16.12 -46.16 53.40
C GLY A 80 -17.64 -45.99 53.55
N LEU A 81 -18.31 -45.91 52.40
CA LEU A 81 -19.73 -46.16 52.25
C LEU A 81 -19.95 -47.62 51.84
N ARG A 82 -20.88 -48.32 52.51
CA ARG A 82 -21.24 -49.69 52.14
C ARG A 82 -22.11 -49.69 50.87
N PRO A 83 -21.89 -50.62 49.93
CA PRO A 83 -22.83 -50.83 48.83
C PRO A 83 -24.20 -51.28 49.35
N LEU A 84 -25.28 -50.69 48.83
CA LEU A 84 -26.60 -51.31 48.86
C LEU A 84 -26.58 -52.47 47.85
N GLY A 85 -26.96 -53.67 48.29
CA GLY A 85 -26.59 -54.91 47.62
C GLY A 85 -27.45 -55.31 46.42
N GLY A 86 -27.08 -56.43 45.79
CA GLY A 86 -27.94 -57.22 44.91
C GLY A 86 -27.78 -57.00 43.40
N GLY A 87 -27.03 -55.98 42.96
CA GLY A 87 -26.74 -55.74 41.55
C GLY A 87 -25.46 -56.45 41.05
N GLU A 88 -25.35 -56.58 39.72
CA GLU A 88 -24.09 -56.88 39.02
C GLU A 88 -22.93 -56.00 39.57
N PRO A 89 -21.69 -56.52 39.63
CA PRO A 89 -20.55 -55.73 40.09
C PRO A 89 -20.40 -54.46 39.24
N ALA A 90 -20.30 -53.30 39.90
CA ALA A 90 -20.15 -52.02 39.22
C ALA A 90 -18.96 -52.08 38.23
N PRO A 91 -19.12 -51.56 37.00
CA PRO A 91 -18.10 -51.70 35.96
C PRO A 91 -16.80 -51.03 36.41
N ASP A 92 -15.71 -51.81 36.42
CA ASP A 92 -14.39 -51.33 36.82
C ASP A 92 -13.87 -50.25 35.86
N LEU A 93 -13.94 -48.98 36.30
CA LEU A 93 -13.39 -47.81 35.61
C LEU A 93 -11.95 -47.48 36.06
N SER A 94 -11.42 -48.15 37.08
CA SER A 94 -10.08 -47.88 37.62
C SER A 94 -8.94 -48.36 36.67
N ARG A 95 -9.30 -48.89 35.50
CA ARG A 95 -8.40 -49.19 34.37
C ARG A 95 -8.62 -48.29 33.15
N THR A 96 -9.53 -47.31 33.22
CA THR A 96 -9.88 -46.39 32.12
C THR A 96 -9.21 -45.03 32.32
N TYR A 97 -8.57 -44.53 31.26
CA TYR A 97 -7.80 -43.30 31.24
C TYR A 97 -8.24 -42.43 30.07
N VAL A 98 -8.25 -41.11 30.28
CA VAL A 98 -8.28 -40.12 29.20
C VAL A 98 -6.86 -40.01 28.64
N ALA A 99 -6.68 -40.37 27.38
CA ALA A 99 -5.45 -40.28 26.63
C ALA A 99 -5.52 -39.07 25.68
N GLU A 100 -4.75 -38.01 25.95
CA GLU A 100 -4.61 -36.91 25.00
C GLU A 100 -3.60 -37.30 23.92
N LEU A 101 -3.92 -37.03 22.66
CA LEU A 101 -3.09 -37.45 21.53
C LEU A 101 -2.29 -36.29 20.92
N ASP A 102 -1.15 -36.64 20.30
CA ASP A 102 -0.37 -35.80 19.39
C ASP A 102 -0.58 -36.25 17.93
N VAL A 103 -1.86 -36.47 17.57
CA VAL A 103 -2.33 -36.64 16.19
C VAL A 103 -3.35 -35.53 15.85
N PRO A 104 -3.49 -35.16 14.57
CA PRO A 104 -4.62 -34.36 14.09
C PRO A 104 -5.97 -35.04 14.41
N ALA A 105 -7.01 -34.24 14.68
CA ALA A 105 -8.34 -34.75 15.04
C ALA A 105 -8.94 -35.70 13.98
N GLU A 106 -8.61 -35.48 12.71
CA GLU A 106 -8.97 -36.34 11.56
C GLU A 106 -8.45 -37.79 11.66
N ARG A 107 -7.42 -38.06 12.48
CA ARG A 107 -6.92 -39.43 12.74
C ARG A 107 -7.48 -40.04 14.03
N LEU A 108 -8.46 -39.41 14.68
CA LEU A 108 -9.01 -39.88 15.95
C LEU A 108 -9.65 -41.26 15.82
N GLU A 109 -10.54 -41.47 14.85
CA GLU A 109 -11.22 -42.75 14.64
C GLU A 109 -10.25 -43.86 14.17
N GLU A 110 -9.26 -43.52 13.33
CA GLU A 110 -8.18 -44.45 12.96
C GLU A 110 -7.32 -44.84 14.18
N THR A 111 -7.01 -43.88 15.05
CA THR A 111 -6.23 -44.13 16.28
C THR A 111 -7.05 -44.93 17.29
N VAL A 112 -8.35 -44.69 17.40
CA VAL A 112 -9.30 -45.50 18.18
C VAL A 112 -9.37 -46.92 17.65
N ALA A 113 -9.48 -47.13 16.34
CA ALA A 113 -9.44 -48.47 15.74
C ALA A 113 -8.10 -49.17 15.98
N ALA A 114 -6.98 -48.47 15.81
CA ALA A 114 -5.64 -49.00 16.08
C ALA A 114 -5.40 -49.32 17.57
N LEU A 115 -5.95 -48.52 18.49
CA LEU A 115 -5.91 -48.81 19.93
C LEU A 115 -6.79 -50.01 20.28
N ASN A 116 -8.01 -50.13 19.73
CA ASN A 116 -8.86 -51.31 19.91
C ASN A 116 -8.21 -52.60 19.35
N ALA A 117 -7.36 -52.47 18.33
CA ALA A 117 -6.59 -53.58 17.78
C ALA A 117 -5.32 -53.95 18.59
N ASP A 118 -4.85 -53.09 19.50
CA ASP A 118 -3.66 -53.38 20.32
C ASP A 118 -3.99 -54.41 21.42
N PRO A 119 -3.23 -55.52 21.56
CA PRO A 119 -3.53 -56.56 22.54
C PRO A 119 -3.53 -56.07 24.00
N ALA A 120 -2.91 -54.93 24.33
CA ALA A 120 -2.90 -54.35 25.67
C ALA A 120 -4.20 -53.61 26.06
N VAL A 121 -5.04 -53.24 25.08
CA VAL A 121 -6.25 -52.43 25.27
C VAL A 121 -7.49 -53.34 25.40
N GLU A 122 -8.39 -53.03 26.34
CA GLU A 122 -9.70 -53.69 26.51
C GLU A 122 -10.74 -53.05 25.59
N TYR A 123 -10.78 -51.71 25.56
CA TYR A 123 -11.44 -50.91 24.52
C TYR A 123 -10.82 -49.51 24.45
N ALA A 124 -11.05 -48.82 23.34
CA ALA A 124 -10.80 -47.40 23.16
C ALA A 124 -12.01 -46.73 22.48
N GLU A 125 -12.35 -45.49 22.87
CA GLU A 125 -13.43 -44.71 22.24
C GLU A 125 -13.14 -43.19 22.29
N PRO A 126 -13.67 -42.36 21.38
CA PRO A 126 -13.48 -40.91 21.43
C PRO A 126 -14.05 -40.26 22.71
N ASP A 127 -13.32 -39.33 23.34
CA ASP A 127 -13.86 -38.48 24.41
C ASP A 127 -14.79 -37.40 23.80
N ARG A 128 -16.10 -37.65 23.84
CA ARG A 128 -17.11 -36.84 23.11
C ARG A 128 -17.63 -35.67 23.94
N VAL A 129 -17.61 -34.47 23.35
CA VAL A 129 -18.30 -33.29 23.91
C VAL A 129 -19.81 -33.54 23.99
N ARG A 130 -20.42 -33.18 25.13
CA ARG A 130 -21.88 -33.18 25.34
C ARG A 130 -22.35 -31.76 25.61
N ARG A 131 -23.59 -31.44 25.21
CA ARG A 131 -24.27 -30.16 25.44
C ARG A 131 -25.64 -30.40 26.07
N ILE A 132 -26.20 -29.39 26.72
CA ILE A 132 -27.57 -29.40 27.25
C ILE A 132 -28.49 -29.08 26.07
N GLN A 133 -29.55 -29.88 25.87
CA GLN A 133 -30.56 -29.63 24.83
C GLN A 133 -31.68 -28.74 25.36
N LYS A 134 -32.16 -27.83 24.52
CA LYS A 134 -33.22 -26.85 24.80
C LYS A 134 -34.44 -27.09 23.91
N THR A 135 -35.10 -28.23 24.09
CA THR A 135 -36.38 -28.51 23.42
C THR A 135 -37.50 -27.68 24.05
N PRO A 136 -38.32 -26.94 23.26
CA PRO A 136 -39.55 -26.30 23.74
C PRO A 136 -40.55 -27.31 24.32
N ASP A 137 -41.42 -26.87 25.24
CA ASP A 137 -42.38 -27.71 25.98
C ASP A 137 -43.80 -27.72 25.38
N ASP A 138 -43.95 -27.18 24.18
CA ASP A 138 -45.21 -27.02 23.46
C ASP A 138 -45.82 -28.39 23.09
N PRO A 139 -47.10 -28.69 23.46
CA PRO A 139 -47.62 -30.06 23.41
C PRO A 139 -47.53 -30.74 22.04
N TYR A 140 -47.88 -30.04 20.96
CA TYR A 140 -47.92 -30.61 19.61
C TYR A 140 -46.53 -30.84 18.98
N LEU A 141 -45.46 -30.34 19.60
CA LEU A 141 -44.09 -30.70 19.21
C LEU A 141 -43.78 -32.17 19.54
N SER A 142 -44.33 -32.68 20.64
CA SER A 142 -44.00 -34.01 21.18
C SER A 142 -45.03 -35.11 20.88
N SER A 143 -46.28 -34.73 20.58
CA SER A 143 -47.36 -35.67 20.30
C SER A 143 -47.36 -36.21 18.86
N ARG A 144 -48.15 -37.27 18.64
CA ARG A 144 -48.18 -38.05 17.41
C ARG A 144 -49.59 -38.58 17.15
N GLY A 145 -50.09 -38.36 15.94
CA GLY A 145 -51.33 -38.94 15.46
C GLY A 145 -52.59 -38.41 16.13
N SER A 146 -52.57 -37.18 16.65
CA SER A 146 -53.71 -36.59 17.37
C SER A 146 -54.99 -36.49 16.53
N TRP A 147 -54.87 -36.54 15.20
CA TRP A 147 -55.98 -36.44 14.24
C TRP A 147 -56.03 -37.61 13.25
N GLY A 148 -55.47 -38.76 13.64
CA GLY A 148 -55.55 -40.02 12.89
C GLY A 148 -54.42 -40.26 11.89
N GLN A 149 -53.44 -39.37 11.80
CA GLN A 149 -52.26 -39.50 10.96
C GLN A 149 -51.18 -40.39 11.60
N ALA A 150 -50.30 -41.00 10.80
CA ALA A 150 -49.32 -41.98 11.29
C ALA A 150 -48.04 -41.36 11.88
N PHE A 151 -47.80 -40.06 11.64
CA PHE A 151 -46.58 -39.32 11.96
C PHE A 151 -46.80 -38.31 13.11
N GLY A 152 -45.73 -37.61 13.52
CA GLY A 152 -45.78 -36.59 14.58
C GLY A 152 -46.72 -35.44 14.22
N ASP A 153 -47.29 -34.77 15.21
CA ASP A 153 -48.26 -33.69 14.93
C ASP A 153 -47.56 -32.49 14.26
N LEU A 154 -46.42 -32.03 14.79
CA LEU A 154 -45.47 -31.15 14.09
C LEU A 154 -44.37 -31.94 13.34
N HIS A 155 -44.77 -32.83 12.42
CA HIS A 155 -43.80 -33.63 11.65
C HIS A 155 -42.83 -32.78 10.82
N GLY A 156 -43.31 -31.66 10.22
CA GLY A 156 -42.50 -30.82 9.35
C GLY A 156 -41.26 -30.27 10.03
N LEU A 157 -41.41 -29.72 11.24
CA LEU A 157 -40.31 -29.18 12.05
C LEU A 157 -39.25 -30.25 12.37
N ARG A 158 -39.68 -31.49 12.63
CA ARG A 158 -38.78 -32.62 12.89
C ARG A 158 -38.08 -33.09 11.62
N ALA A 159 -38.78 -33.13 10.48
CA ALA A 159 -38.21 -33.51 9.18
C ALA A 159 -37.11 -32.54 8.71
N ILE A 160 -37.19 -31.26 9.12
CA ILE A 160 -36.17 -30.25 8.82
C ILE A 160 -35.18 -29.99 9.98
N GLY A 161 -35.19 -30.79 11.05
CA GLY A 161 -34.22 -30.65 12.16
C GLY A 161 -34.33 -29.37 12.98
N CYS A 162 -35.54 -28.84 13.19
CA CYS A 162 -35.75 -27.69 14.07
C CYS A 162 -35.39 -27.91 15.56
N PRO A 163 -35.68 -29.08 16.18
CA PRO A 163 -35.36 -29.30 17.60
C PRO A 163 -33.87 -29.13 17.93
N GLU A 164 -32.99 -29.59 17.03
CA GLU A 164 -31.54 -29.45 17.15
C GLU A 164 -31.05 -28.04 16.71
N ALA A 165 -31.80 -27.36 15.83
CA ALA A 165 -31.53 -25.99 15.42
C ALA A 165 -31.73 -24.96 16.54
N TRP A 166 -32.74 -25.14 17.40
CA TRP A 166 -33.06 -24.18 18.46
C TRP A 166 -32.02 -24.12 19.59
N ASP A 167 -31.14 -25.12 19.71
CA ASP A 167 -29.91 -25.05 20.53
C ASP A 167 -28.90 -23.99 20.02
N LEU A 168 -29.10 -23.46 18.81
CA LEU A 168 -28.15 -22.62 18.08
C LEU A 168 -28.69 -21.22 17.74
N SER A 169 -29.99 -21.10 17.49
CA SER A 169 -30.72 -19.85 17.20
C SER A 169 -32.21 -20.11 17.26
N GLU A 170 -33.00 -19.13 17.71
CA GLU A 170 -34.47 -19.17 17.67
C GLU A 170 -35.04 -18.03 16.81
N GLY A 171 -34.17 -17.33 16.05
CA GLY A 171 -34.54 -16.24 15.14
C GLY A 171 -34.56 -14.85 15.79
N GLU A 172 -33.96 -14.67 16.97
CA GLU A 172 -34.06 -13.45 17.77
C GLU A 172 -33.79 -12.16 17.00
N GLY A 173 -34.79 -11.28 16.97
CA GLY A 173 -34.68 -9.92 16.43
C GLY A 173 -34.45 -9.85 14.93
N VAL A 174 -34.82 -10.91 14.19
CA VAL A 174 -35.04 -10.85 12.75
C VAL A 174 -36.51 -10.52 12.50
N VAL A 175 -36.78 -9.62 11.55
CA VAL A 175 -38.13 -9.29 11.11
C VAL A 175 -38.42 -10.03 9.80
N VAL A 176 -39.51 -10.79 9.78
CA VAL A 176 -40.04 -11.50 8.61
C VAL A 176 -41.36 -10.84 8.22
N ALA A 177 -41.47 -10.34 6.99
CA ALA A 177 -42.73 -9.83 6.47
C ALA A 177 -43.53 -10.95 5.79
N VAL A 178 -44.79 -11.08 6.16
CA VAL A 178 -45.77 -12.01 5.58
C VAL A 178 -46.71 -11.18 4.71
N LEU A 179 -46.64 -11.39 3.40
CA LEU A 179 -47.49 -10.72 2.42
C LEU A 179 -48.59 -11.70 2.02
N ASP A 180 -49.75 -11.59 2.66
CA ASP A 180 -50.77 -12.64 2.65
C ASP A 180 -52.17 -12.05 2.93
N THR A 181 -53.05 -12.81 3.58
CA THR A 181 -54.45 -12.50 3.85
C THR A 181 -54.71 -11.82 5.20
N GLY A 182 -53.69 -11.68 6.06
CA GLY A 182 -53.76 -10.96 7.33
C GLY A 182 -53.19 -11.75 8.51
N ILE A 183 -53.62 -11.40 9.72
CA ILE A 183 -53.40 -12.17 10.95
C ILE A 183 -54.63 -12.15 11.87
N ASP A 184 -54.93 -13.25 12.57
CA ASP A 184 -55.63 -13.18 13.85
C ASP A 184 -54.65 -12.67 14.92
N SER A 185 -54.58 -11.34 15.06
CA SER A 185 -53.64 -10.68 15.99
C SER A 185 -53.94 -10.99 17.47
N SER A 186 -55.10 -11.58 17.77
CA SER A 186 -55.52 -11.98 19.11
C SER A 186 -55.06 -13.39 19.47
N HIS A 187 -54.59 -14.19 18.51
CA HIS A 187 -54.21 -15.58 18.75
C HIS A 187 -53.03 -15.65 19.74
N PRO A 188 -53.19 -16.35 20.89
CA PRO A 188 -52.22 -16.29 21.99
C PRO A 188 -50.82 -16.81 21.59
N ASP A 189 -50.79 -17.75 20.66
CA ASP A 189 -49.58 -18.40 20.14
C ASP A 189 -48.89 -17.61 19.02
N ILE A 190 -49.29 -16.35 18.75
CA ILE A 190 -48.56 -15.44 17.83
C ILE A 190 -48.46 -14.00 18.34
N ALA A 191 -49.42 -13.53 19.14
CA ALA A 191 -49.47 -12.14 19.60
C ALA A 191 -48.15 -11.60 20.22
N PRO A 192 -47.35 -12.37 20.97
CA PRO A 192 -46.03 -11.93 21.46
C PRO A 192 -44.96 -11.78 20.36
N ASN A 193 -45.13 -12.46 19.22
CA ASN A 193 -44.21 -12.51 18.08
C ASN A 193 -44.63 -11.65 16.88
N LEU A 194 -45.74 -10.91 16.97
CA LEU A 194 -45.99 -9.84 16.01
C LEU A 194 -44.90 -8.77 16.12
N TRP A 195 -44.41 -8.32 14.97
CA TRP A 195 -43.64 -7.10 14.87
C TRP A 195 -44.50 -5.93 15.31
N ARG A 196 -43.87 -4.92 15.90
CA ARG A 196 -44.53 -3.66 16.24
C ARG A 196 -43.76 -2.52 15.58
N ASN A 197 -44.44 -1.60 14.91
CA ASN A 197 -43.78 -0.41 14.38
C ASN A 197 -43.24 0.40 15.57
N PRO A 198 -41.91 0.59 15.72
CA PRO A 198 -41.35 1.38 16.80
C PRO A 198 -41.62 2.88 16.64
N GLY A 199 -42.16 3.32 15.49
CA GLY A 199 -42.56 4.70 15.22
C GLY A 199 -43.94 5.10 15.76
N GLU A 200 -44.85 4.14 15.93
CA GLU A 200 -46.28 4.42 16.20
C GLU A 200 -46.68 4.39 17.69
N LEU A 201 -47.63 5.25 18.07
CA LEU A 201 -48.33 5.19 19.36
C LEU A 201 -49.76 4.61 19.18
N PRO A 202 -50.00 3.33 19.54
CA PRO A 202 -51.21 2.62 19.14
C PRO A 202 -52.55 3.29 19.48
N GLY A 203 -53.37 3.49 18.45
CA GLY A 203 -54.78 3.89 18.54
C GLY A 203 -54.99 5.39 18.77
N ASN A 204 -54.09 6.24 18.27
CA ASN A 204 -54.16 7.69 18.47
C ASN A 204 -54.81 8.46 17.28
N GLY A 205 -55.06 7.77 16.16
CA GLY A 205 -55.65 8.32 14.94
C GLY A 205 -54.67 9.10 14.07
N ARG A 206 -53.37 8.81 14.13
CA ARG A 206 -52.29 9.54 13.43
C ARG A 206 -51.28 8.57 12.82
N ASP A 207 -50.58 9.10 11.83
CA ASP A 207 -49.32 8.59 11.29
C ASP A 207 -48.23 9.33 12.10
N ASP A 208 -47.64 8.67 13.10
CA ASP A 208 -46.69 9.28 14.03
C ASP A 208 -45.27 9.29 13.46
N ASP A 209 -44.92 8.28 12.65
CA ASP A 209 -43.59 8.16 12.02
C ASP A 209 -43.46 8.88 10.66
N GLY A 210 -44.59 9.26 10.05
CA GLY A 210 -44.69 10.02 8.80
C GLY A 210 -44.55 9.17 7.53
N ASN A 211 -44.74 7.86 7.61
CA ASN A 211 -44.57 6.94 6.47
C ASN A 211 -45.74 6.94 5.46
N GLY A 212 -46.88 7.53 5.83
CA GLY A 212 -48.12 7.58 5.04
C GLY A 212 -49.22 6.62 5.48
N TYR A 213 -49.06 5.90 6.59
CA TYR A 213 -49.96 4.86 7.10
C TYR A 213 -50.31 5.17 8.57
N VAL A 214 -51.60 5.32 8.88
CA VAL A 214 -52.09 5.80 10.18
C VAL A 214 -52.28 4.64 11.16
N ASP A 215 -51.63 4.64 12.32
CA ASP A 215 -51.72 3.59 13.34
C ASP A 215 -51.33 2.19 12.80
N ASP A 216 -50.26 2.07 11.99
CA ASP A 216 -49.80 0.82 11.33
C ASP A 216 -49.05 -0.18 12.26
N VAL A 217 -49.57 -0.29 13.49
CA VAL A 217 -48.91 -0.82 14.69
C VAL A 217 -48.26 -2.19 14.51
N ILE A 218 -48.81 -3.08 13.68
CA ILE A 218 -48.28 -4.44 13.40
C ILE A 218 -47.96 -4.69 11.91
N GLY A 219 -48.04 -3.64 11.09
CA GLY A 219 -48.15 -3.70 9.64
C GLY A 219 -49.47 -3.07 9.16
N TRP A 220 -49.90 -3.40 7.94
CA TRP A 220 -50.91 -2.64 7.22
C TRP A 220 -51.82 -3.52 6.35
N ASP A 221 -53.08 -3.10 6.16
CA ASP A 221 -53.98 -3.67 5.17
C ASP A 221 -54.02 -2.83 3.88
N PHE A 222 -53.50 -3.40 2.79
CA PHE A 222 -53.51 -2.78 1.47
C PHE A 222 -54.80 -3.03 0.68
N VAL A 223 -55.70 -3.91 1.14
CA VAL A 223 -56.82 -4.43 0.34
C VAL A 223 -58.17 -4.43 1.07
N GLY A 224 -58.26 -4.81 2.34
CA GLY A 224 -59.54 -5.04 3.00
C GLY A 224 -60.24 -6.33 2.54
N PRO A 225 -61.56 -6.48 2.80
CA PRO A 225 -62.25 -7.76 2.69
C PRO A 225 -62.58 -8.23 1.26
N TRP A 226 -62.31 -7.43 0.22
CA TRP A 226 -62.65 -7.73 -1.17
C TRP A 226 -61.68 -7.05 -2.14
N VAL A 227 -60.91 -7.82 -2.90
CA VAL A 227 -59.89 -7.30 -3.83
C VAL A 227 -60.47 -6.37 -4.90
N LEU A 228 -61.70 -6.62 -5.35
CA LEU A 228 -62.37 -5.80 -6.39
C LEU A 228 -62.98 -4.49 -5.85
N ARG A 229 -62.95 -4.25 -4.53
CA ARG A 229 -63.37 -2.99 -3.90
C ARG A 229 -62.46 -2.69 -2.70
N PRO A 230 -61.19 -2.38 -2.94
CA PRO A 230 -60.21 -2.30 -1.87
C PRO A 230 -60.54 -1.18 -0.87
N ARG A 231 -60.26 -1.45 0.40
CA ARG A 231 -60.38 -0.51 1.51
C ARG A 231 -59.12 -0.63 2.37
N PRO A 232 -58.03 0.04 1.99
CA PRO A 232 -56.80 0.00 2.77
C PRO A 232 -57.00 0.70 4.12
N ASP A 233 -56.63 0.04 5.21
CA ASP A 233 -56.67 0.57 6.57
C ASP A 233 -55.64 -0.13 7.48
N ASN A 234 -55.72 0.14 8.78
CA ASN A 234 -54.72 -0.26 9.76
C ASN A 234 -55.08 -1.55 10.52
N ASP A 235 -56.12 -2.26 10.12
CA ASP A 235 -56.56 -3.52 10.73
C ASP A 235 -56.32 -4.71 9.78
N PRO A 236 -55.10 -5.29 9.74
CA PRO A 236 -54.78 -6.44 8.89
C PRO A 236 -55.38 -7.76 9.42
N ALA A 237 -56.63 -7.74 9.88
CA ALA A 237 -57.36 -8.88 10.40
C ALA A 237 -57.53 -9.97 9.33
N ASP A 238 -57.41 -11.23 9.73
CA ASP A 238 -57.54 -12.38 8.83
C ASP A 238 -58.94 -12.99 8.85
N GLY A 239 -59.77 -12.68 7.84
CA GLY A 239 -61.03 -13.38 7.60
C GLY A 239 -60.88 -14.67 6.78
N ASN A 240 -59.69 -14.94 6.25
CA ASN A 240 -59.40 -16.03 5.32
C ASN A 240 -58.83 -17.27 6.03
N GLY A 241 -57.87 -17.04 6.93
CA GLY A 241 -57.11 -18.01 7.73
C GLY A 241 -55.69 -18.26 7.24
N HIS A 242 -55.46 -18.16 5.93
CA HIS A 242 -54.20 -18.56 5.29
C HIS A 242 -52.98 -17.79 5.83
N GLY A 243 -53.11 -16.48 6.06
CA GLY A 243 -52.03 -15.63 6.58
C GLY A 243 -51.66 -15.98 8.03
N THR A 244 -52.66 -16.32 8.84
CA THR A 244 -52.49 -16.79 10.22
C THR A 244 -51.76 -18.13 10.27
N HIS A 245 -52.13 -19.08 9.40
CA HIS A 245 -51.47 -20.38 9.28
C HIS A 245 -49.99 -20.24 8.84
N VAL A 246 -49.75 -19.38 7.85
CA VAL A 246 -48.40 -19.04 7.35
C VAL A 246 -47.54 -18.38 8.42
N ALA A 247 -48.05 -17.37 9.12
CA ALA A 247 -47.33 -16.66 10.19
C ALA A 247 -47.01 -17.58 11.38
N GLY A 248 -47.93 -18.47 11.74
CA GLY A 248 -47.72 -19.49 12.76
C GLY A 248 -46.58 -20.46 12.42
N THR A 249 -46.53 -20.93 11.17
CA THR A 249 -45.46 -21.83 10.69
C THR A 249 -44.09 -21.15 10.80
N ILE A 250 -44.02 -19.83 10.57
CA ILE A 250 -42.79 -19.05 10.70
C ILE A 250 -42.40 -18.87 12.17
N ALA A 251 -43.29 -18.37 13.02
CA ALA A 251 -42.93 -17.87 14.35
C ALA A 251 -44.04 -17.96 15.42
N ALA A 252 -44.87 -19.00 15.41
CA ALA A 252 -45.65 -19.35 16.61
C ALA A 252 -44.73 -19.47 17.83
N VAL A 253 -45.24 -19.13 19.01
CA VAL A 253 -44.41 -18.97 20.22
C VAL A 253 -43.84 -20.33 20.63
N GLY A 254 -42.59 -20.35 21.07
CA GLY A 254 -41.93 -21.57 21.55
C GLY A 254 -41.64 -21.53 23.04
N GLY A 255 -41.97 -22.60 23.74
CA GLY A 255 -41.71 -22.79 25.16
C GLY A 255 -42.68 -22.03 26.06
N ASP A 256 -43.96 -21.93 25.64
CA ASP A 256 -45.01 -21.27 26.41
C ASP A 256 -46.02 -22.25 27.05
N GLY A 257 -45.85 -23.55 26.75
CA GLY A 257 -46.65 -24.67 27.22
C GLY A 257 -48.00 -24.84 26.50
N ARG A 258 -48.21 -24.22 25.34
CA ARG A 258 -49.44 -24.29 24.54
C ARG A 258 -49.16 -24.81 23.13
N GLY A 259 -50.22 -25.17 22.43
CA GLY A 259 -50.24 -25.15 20.97
C GLY A 259 -49.07 -25.81 20.26
N ILE A 260 -48.54 -25.05 19.31
CA ILE A 260 -47.46 -25.44 18.41
C ILE A 260 -46.20 -24.62 18.72
N VAL A 261 -45.23 -24.66 17.82
CA VAL A 261 -44.06 -23.78 17.85
C VAL A 261 -43.66 -23.46 16.41
N GLY A 262 -43.29 -22.22 16.12
CA GLY A 262 -42.84 -21.81 14.79
C GLY A 262 -41.42 -22.29 14.49
N VAL A 263 -41.01 -22.27 13.23
CA VAL A 263 -39.63 -22.59 12.83
C VAL A 263 -38.62 -21.64 13.49
N ALA A 264 -38.94 -20.35 13.56
CA ALA A 264 -38.15 -19.30 14.21
C ALA A 264 -38.96 -18.65 15.36
N PRO A 265 -39.09 -19.32 16.52
CA PRO A 265 -40.05 -18.98 17.56
C PRO A 265 -39.77 -17.68 18.34
N LYS A 266 -38.72 -16.93 17.97
CA LYS A 266 -38.41 -15.58 18.47
C LYS A 266 -38.13 -14.55 17.36
N ALA A 267 -38.37 -14.90 16.10
CA ALA A 267 -38.49 -13.90 15.04
C ALA A 267 -39.71 -13.00 15.28
N LYS A 268 -39.76 -11.85 14.61
CA LYS A 268 -40.92 -10.95 14.63
C LYS A 268 -41.59 -10.90 13.27
N VAL A 269 -42.90 -11.11 13.24
CA VAL A 269 -43.69 -11.19 12.01
C VAL A 269 -44.40 -9.86 11.74
N MET A 270 -44.04 -9.21 10.64
CA MET A 270 -44.70 -8.02 10.13
C MET A 270 -45.81 -8.45 9.16
N ILE A 271 -47.04 -8.02 9.40
CA ILE A 271 -48.21 -8.51 8.69
C ILE A 271 -48.64 -7.49 7.64
N LEU A 272 -48.58 -7.87 6.37
CA LEU A 272 -48.98 -7.02 5.26
C LEU A 272 -50.07 -7.72 4.48
N LYS A 273 -51.31 -7.32 4.74
CA LYS A 273 -52.49 -7.90 4.11
C LYS A 273 -52.61 -7.35 2.69
N THR A 274 -52.49 -8.23 1.72
CA THR A 274 -52.50 -7.95 0.27
C THR A 274 -53.46 -8.85 -0.49
N HIS A 275 -54.08 -9.82 0.20
CA HIS A 275 -55.05 -10.76 -0.33
C HIS A 275 -56.35 -10.68 0.48
N ASP A 276 -57.49 -10.86 -0.17
CA ASP A 276 -58.81 -10.67 0.43
C ASP A 276 -59.32 -11.83 1.30
N ASP A 277 -60.34 -11.56 2.12
CA ASP A 277 -60.87 -12.51 3.09
C ASP A 277 -61.53 -13.74 2.44
N LEU A 278 -62.14 -13.58 1.26
CA LEU A 278 -63.04 -14.59 0.71
C LEU A 278 -62.35 -15.68 -0.10
N GLU A 279 -61.54 -15.28 -1.07
CA GLU A 279 -60.92 -16.20 -2.03
C GLU A 279 -59.39 -16.22 -1.87
N GLY A 280 -58.83 -15.34 -1.05
CA GLY A 280 -57.38 -15.14 -0.96
C GLY A 280 -56.84 -14.51 -2.25
N ASN A 281 -57.63 -13.66 -2.92
CA ASN A 281 -57.22 -12.98 -4.16
C ASN A 281 -56.48 -11.68 -3.83
N GLY A 282 -55.39 -11.38 -4.54
CA GLY A 282 -54.61 -10.14 -4.38
C GLY A 282 -54.29 -9.48 -5.72
N MET A 283 -53.82 -8.23 -5.68
CA MET A 283 -53.31 -7.51 -6.86
C MET A 283 -51.82 -7.22 -6.76
N ASP A 284 -51.13 -7.23 -7.90
CA ASP A 284 -49.70 -6.87 -7.99
C ASP A 284 -49.41 -5.46 -7.44
N SER A 285 -50.35 -4.51 -7.53
CA SER A 285 -50.22 -3.15 -6.98
C SER A 285 -50.04 -3.15 -5.46
N ASP A 286 -50.74 -4.06 -4.80
CA ASP A 286 -50.89 -4.10 -3.35
C ASP A 286 -49.70 -4.89 -2.79
N ALA A 287 -49.33 -5.99 -3.46
CA ALA A 287 -48.06 -6.68 -3.26
C ALA A 287 -46.85 -5.76 -3.44
N VAL A 288 -46.79 -4.95 -4.51
CA VAL A 288 -45.70 -3.97 -4.73
C VAL A 288 -45.63 -2.93 -3.61
N SER A 289 -46.78 -2.47 -3.12
CA SER A 289 -46.86 -1.50 -2.01
C SER A 289 -46.36 -2.13 -0.70
N ALA A 290 -46.78 -3.37 -0.41
CA ALA A 290 -46.33 -4.15 0.73
C ALA A 290 -44.83 -4.50 0.68
N ILE A 291 -44.28 -4.89 -0.49
CA ILE A 291 -42.83 -5.14 -0.65
C ILE A 291 -42.03 -3.88 -0.28
N ARG A 292 -42.50 -2.72 -0.73
CA ARG A 292 -41.86 -1.42 -0.41
C ARG A 292 -42.00 -1.06 1.07
N TYR A 293 -43.14 -1.34 1.69
CA TYR A 293 -43.34 -1.20 3.12
C TYR A 293 -42.36 -2.09 3.91
N ALA A 294 -42.39 -3.41 3.67
CA ALA A 294 -41.52 -4.39 4.32
C ALA A 294 -40.05 -3.99 4.29
N THR A 295 -39.59 -3.58 3.10
CA THR A 295 -38.21 -3.13 2.86
C THR A 295 -37.85 -1.88 3.67
N ARG A 296 -38.78 -0.92 3.81
CA ARG A 296 -38.57 0.33 4.56
C ARG A 296 -38.57 0.12 6.08
N HIS A 297 -39.45 -0.75 6.57
CA HIS A 297 -39.60 -1.05 8.00
C HIS A 297 -38.69 -2.19 8.47
N GLY A 298 -37.64 -2.51 7.71
CA GLY A 298 -36.51 -3.34 8.14
C GLY A 298 -36.73 -4.86 8.09
N ALA A 299 -37.72 -5.35 7.34
CA ALA A 299 -37.89 -6.77 7.10
C ALA A 299 -36.62 -7.34 6.41
N ARG A 300 -36.04 -8.39 6.99
CA ARG A 300 -34.87 -9.09 6.42
C ARG A 300 -35.26 -10.27 5.54
N VAL A 301 -36.47 -10.78 5.71
CA VAL A 301 -37.07 -11.88 4.94
C VAL A 301 -38.48 -11.47 4.53
N ILE A 302 -38.88 -11.74 3.29
CA ILE A 302 -40.26 -11.62 2.80
C ILE A 302 -40.74 -13.02 2.40
N ASN A 303 -41.86 -13.46 2.97
CA ASN A 303 -42.58 -14.67 2.58
C ASN A 303 -43.76 -14.32 1.67
N MET A 304 -43.85 -15.00 0.52
CA MET A 304 -44.93 -14.88 -0.45
C MET A 304 -45.55 -16.26 -0.69
N SER A 305 -46.57 -16.61 0.07
CA SER A 305 -47.30 -17.88 -0.07
C SER A 305 -48.40 -17.83 -1.14
N TRP A 306 -48.14 -17.08 -2.22
CA TRP A 306 -49.05 -16.78 -3.32
C TRP A 306 -48.28 -16.70 -4.65
N GLY A 307 -49.00 -16.76 -5.76
CA GLY A 307 -48.45 -16.58 -7.09
C GLY A 307 -49.42 -16.99 -8.19
N GLY A 308 -49.14 -16.59 -9.42
CA GLY A 308 -49.97 -16.88 -10.59
C GLY A 308 -49.16 -17.02 -11.88
N PRO A 309 -49.78 -17.49 -12.97
CA PRO A 309 -49.21 -17.41 -14.30
C PRO A 309 -49.15 -15.95 -14.78
N GLU A 310 -48.24 -15.68 -15.71
CA GLU A 310 -47.92 -14.34 -16.22
C GLU A 310 -47.15 -13.47 -15.20
N GLU A 311 -46.38 -12.50 -15.69
CA GLU A 311 -45.45 -11.73 -14.87
C GLU A 311 -45.64 -10.22 -15.04
N SER A 312 -45.87 -9.54 -13.92
CA SER A 312 -45.84 -8.08 -13.86
C SER A 312 -44.40 -7.58 -13.73
N ARG A 313 -43.98 -6.75 -14.69
CA ARG A 313 -42.70 -6.03 -14.64
C ARG A 313 -42.56 -5.22 -13.35
N THR A 314 -43.64 -4.57 -12.90
CA THR A 314 -43.61 -3.73 -11.70
C THR A 314 -43.42 -4.56 -10.44
N LEU A 315 -44.01 -5.76 -10.36
CA LEU A 315 -43.74 -6.71 -9.28
C LEU A 315 -42.29 -7.20 -9.31
N ARG A 316 -41.76 -7.56 -10.48
CA ARG A 316 -40.34 -7.92 -10.65
C ARG A 316 -39.42 -6.80 -10.15
N GLU A 317 -39.64 -5.57 -10.60
CA GLU A 317 -38.81 -4.40 -10.23
C GLU A 317 -38.86 -4.11 -8.71
N ALA A 318 -40.03 -4.26 -8.07
CA ALA A 318 -40.16 -4.11 -6.62
C ALA A 318 -39.40 -5.19 -5.84
N LEU A 319 -39.49 -6.45 -6.29
CA LEU A 319 -38.73 -7.57 -5.70
C LEU A 319 -37.22 -7.41 -5.93
N GLN A 320 -36.80 -6.98 -7.11
CA GLN A 320 -35.40 -6.65 -7.41
C GLN A 320 -34.87 -5.51 -6.53
N ALA A 321 -35.69 -4.50 -6.22
CA ALA A 321 -35.32 -3.43 -5.30
C ALA A 321 -35.15 -3.95 -3.85
N ALA A 322 -36.06 -4.79 -3.36
CA ALA A 322 -35.95 -5.43 -2.05
C ALA A 322 -34.72 -6.37 -1.96
N HIS A 323 -34.46 -7.15 -3.02
CA HIS A 323 -33.25 -7.95 -3.17
C HIS A 323 -31.98 -7.10 -3.09
N ALA A 324 -31.93 -5.98 -3.84
CA ALA A 324 -30.74 -5.13 -3.92
C ALA A 324 -30.33 -4.52 -2.57
N VAL A 325 -31.27 -4.30 -1.64
CA VAL A 325 -30.98 -3.79 -0.28
C VAL A 325 -30.84 -4.89 0.79
N GLY A 326 -30.74 -6.15 0.39
CA GLY A 326 -30.38 -7.25 1.30
C GLY A 326 -31.53 -8.07 1.87
N VAL A 327 -32.74 -7.97 1.32
CA VAL A 327 -33.91 -8.75 1.77
C VAL A 327 -33.93 -10.13 1.11
N VAL A 328 -34.02 -11.20 1.91
CA VAL A 328 -34.22 -12.58 1.42
C VAL A 328 -35.66 -12.73 0.96
N LEU A 329 -35.87 -13.23 -0.26
CA LEU A 329 -37.20 -13.39 -0.85
C LEU A 329 -37.52 -14.87 -0.97
N VAL A 330 -38.65 -15.29 -0.40
CA VAL A 330 -39.11 -16.69 -0.39
C VAL A 330 -40.51 -16.75 -0.99
N ALA A 331 -40.74 -17.65 -1.95
CA ALA A 331 -42.05 -17.84 -2.56
C ALA A 331 -42.44 -19.31 -2.71
N ALA A 332 -43.73 -19.58 -2.59
CA ALA A 332 -44.34 -20.85 -2.92
C ALA A 332 -44.20 -21.15 -4.43
N ALA A 333 -43.83 -22.38 -4.79
CA ALA A 333 -43.70 -22.77 -6.20
C ALA A 333 -45.04 -22.80 -6.98
N GLY A 334 -46.16 -22.94 -6.27
CA GLY A 334 -47.52 -23.07 -6.81
C GLY A 334 -48.05 -24.52 -6.80
N ASN A 335 -49.37 -24.66 -6.95
CA ASN A 335 -50.10 -25.89 -6.61
C ASN A 335 -50.86 -26.52 -7.81
N ARG A 336 -50.28 -26.50 -9.02
CA ARG A 336 -50.92 -27.07 -10.24
C ARG A 336 -50.16 -28.23 -10.89
N ASN A 337 -49.05 -28.67 -10.30
CA ASN A 337 -48.12 -29.64 -10.89
C ASN A 337 -47.65 -29.19 -12.31
N GLU A 338 -47.25 -27.92 -12.40
CA GLU A 338 -46.69 -27.26 -13.59
C GLU A 338 -45.23 -26.82 -13.39
N ASP A 339 -44.58 -26.29 -14.43
CA ASP A 339 -43.24 -25.73 -14.32
C ASP A 339 -43.26 -24.28 -13.77
N SER A 340 -42.67 -24.08 -12.59
CA SER A 340 -42.61 -22.82 -11.85
C SER A 340 -41.90 -21.68 -12.59
N SER A 341 -41.14 -21.96 -13.67
CA SER A 341 -40.51 -20.91 -14.49
C SER A 341 -41.49 -19.94 -15.14
N ARG A 342 -42.78 -20.28 -15.18
CA ARG A 342 -43.87 -19.46 -15.75
C ARG A 342 -44.74 -18.75 -14.71
N TRP A 343 -44.40 -18.93 -13.43
CA TRP A 343 -45.17 -18.42 -12.30
C TRP A 343 -44.49 -17.18 -11.71
N SER A 344 -45.25 -16.14 -11.38
CA SER A 344 -44.75 -14.96 -10.68
C SER A 344 -45.30 -14.97 -9.25
N PRO A 345 -44.48 -14.67 -8.21
CA PRO A 345 -43.06 -14.29 -8.24
C PRO A 345 -42.07 -15.48 -8.29
N ALA A 346 -42.56 -16.71 -8.16
CA ALA A 346 -41.79 -17.95 -8.04
C ALA A 346 -40.66 -18.12 -9.08
N GLY A 347 -40.90 -17.77 -10.34
CA GLY A 347 -39.99 -17.94 -11.48
C GLY A 347 -38.81 -16.96 -11.51
N LEU A 348 -38.77 -15.93 -10.65
CA LEU A 348 -37.71 -14.94 -10.61
C LEU A 348 -36.43 -15.49 -9.95
N SER A 349 -35.26 -15.29 -10.57
CA SER A 349 -33.95 -15.72 -10.05
C SER A 349 -33.66 -15.24 -8.62
N GLU A 350 -34.11 -14.04 -8.32
CA GLU A 350 -33.98 -13.28 -7.07
C GLU A 350 -34.64 -13.96 -5.86
N VAL A 351 -35.61 -14.84 -6.14
CA VAL A 351 -36.50 -15.50 -5.18
C VAL A 351 -36.06 -16.93 -4.94
N ILE A 352 -36.13 -17.39 -3.69
CA ILE A 352 -35.98 -18.79 -3.27
C ILE A 352 -37.35 -19.46 -3.44
N THR A 353 -37.42 -20.41 -4.36
CA THR A 353 -38.67 -21.06 -4.81
C THR A 353 -38.86 -22.39 -4.12
N VAL A 354 -40.00 -22.57 -3.44
CA VAL A 354 -40.18 -23.67 -2.50
C VAL A 354 -41.21 -24.67 -3.00
N ALA A 355 -40.76 -25.89 -3.29
CA ALA A 355 -41.61 -27.04 -3.58
C ALA A 355 -42.18 -27.66 -2.29
N ALA A 356 -43.35 -28.30 -2.38
CA ALA A 356 -43.99 -28.98 -1.26
C ALA A 356 -43.66 -30.48 -1.26
N LEU A 357 -43.30 -31.01 -0.09
CA LEU A 357 -43.15 -32.43 0.18
C LEU A 357 -44.30 -32.96 1.01
N ASP A 358 -44.61 -34.25 0.82
CA ASP A 358 -45.43 -35.03 1.72
C ASP A 358 -44.66 -35.50 2.98
N PRO A 359 -45.33 -36.08 3.99
CA PRO A 359 -44.69 -36.53 5.23
C PRO A 359 -43.66 -37.67 5.06
N ASP A 360 -43.74 -38.42 3.95
CA ASP A 360 -42.75 -39.45 3.59
C ASP A 360 -41.54 -38.85 2.84
N GLY A 361 -41.60 -37.56 2.48
CA GLY A 361 -40.56 -36.81 1.81
C GLY A 361 -40.62 -36.84 0.28
N ALA A 362 -41.71 -37.34 -0.32
CA ALA A 362 -41.93 -37.29 -1.75
C ALA A 362 -42.50 -35.94 -2.21
N LYS A 363 -42.28 -35.54 -3.47
CA LYS A 363 -42.91 -34.32 -4.00
C LYS A 363 -44.43 -34.46 -3.95
N ALA A 364 -45.09 -33.54 -3.24
CA ALA A 364 -46.54 -33.45 -3.19
C ALA A 364 -47.14 -33.44 -4.62
N SER A 365 -48.22 -34.19 -4.82
CA SER A 365 -48.81 -34.41 -6.15
C SER A 365 -49.22 -33.12 -6.86
N PHE A 366 -49.67 -32.12 -6.10
CA PHE A 366 -50.02 -30.77 -6.59
C PHE A 366 -48.82 -29.83 -6.76
N SER A 367 -47.67 -30.09 -6.13
CA SER A 367 -46.55 -29.12 -6.15
C SER A 367 -46.05 -28.90 -7.57
N ASN A 368 -45.93 -27.64 -7.96
CA ASN A 368 -45.16 -27.25 -9.13
C ASN A 368 -43.69 -27.68 -8.99
N PHE A 369 -43.00 -27.74 -10.12
CA PHE A 369 -41.66 -28.30 -10.30
C PHE A 369 -40.86 -27.46 -11.33
N GLY A 370 -39.69 -27.89 -11.77
CA GLY A 370 -38.87 -27.20 -12.76
C GLY A 370 -37.98 -26.15 -12.12
N LYS A 371 -38.38 -24.87 -12.15
CA LYS A 371 -37.68 -23.78 -11.46
C LYS A 371 -38.01 -23.84 -9.96
N VAL A 372 -37.38 -24.77 -9.25
CA VAL A 372 -37.47 -24.91 -7.79
C VAL A 372 -36.06 -24.87 -7.19
N ASP A 373 -35.92 -24.21 -6.05
CA ASP A 373 -34.61 -23.99 -5.41
C ASP A 373 -34.39 -25.00 -4.27
N VAL A 374 -35.41 -25.19 -3.44
CA VAL A 374 -35.46 -26.19 -2.36
C VAL A 374 -36.89 -26.72 -2.22
N ALA A 375 -37.03 -27.80 -1.45
CA ALA A 375 -38.32 -28.30 -0.99
C ALA A 375 -38.46 -28.21 0.53
N ALA A 376 -39.70 -28.15 1.00
CA ALA A 376 -40.04 -28.18 2.42
C ALA A 376 -41.38 -28.92 2.65
N PRO A 377 -41.65 -29.38 3.89
CA PRO A 377 -42.92 -30.02 4.22
C PRO A 377 -44.13 -29.14 3.88
N GLY A 378 -45.12 -29.70 3.18
CA GLY A 378 -46.27 -28.95 2.66
C GLY A 378 -47.57 -29.75 2.55
N ILE A 379 -47.71 -30.88 3.23
CA ILE A 379 -48.96 -31.65 3.39
C ILE A 379 -49.14 -31.96 4.88
N ASP A 380 -50.38 -31.96 5.37
CA ASP A 380 -50.74 -32.15 6.79
C ASP A 380 -49.94 -31.22 7.72
N ILE A 381 -49.72 -29.97 7.31
CA ILE A 381 -48.98 -28.98 8.11
C ILE A 381 -49.91 -28.37 9.14
N LEU A 382 -49.63 -28.64 10.42
CA LEU A 382 -50.32 -28.07 11.55
C LEU A 382 -49.81 -26.65 11.84
N SER A 383 -50.71 -25.68 11.88
CA SER A 383 -50.42 -24.33 12.33
C SER A 383 -51.65 -23.68 12.95
N LEU A 384 -51.55 -22.38 13.23
CA LEU A 384 -52.58 -21.54 13.82
C LEU A 384 -53.78 -21.39 12.87
N HIS A 385 -54.97 -21.27 13.45
CA HIS A 385 -56.24 -21.12 12.75
C HIS A 385 -56.92 -19.81 13.18
N ALA A 386 -57.26 -18.95 12.21
CA ALA A 386 -57.92 -17.68 12.50
C ALA A 386 -59.38 -17.87 12.96
N ALA A 387 -59.82 -17.10 13.95
CA ALA A 387 -61.17 -17.22 14.50
C ALA A 387 -62.27 -16.85 13.48
N GLY A 388 -62.88 -17.87 12.86
CA GLY A 388 -63.98 -17.71 11.91
C GLY A 388 -63.61 -17.94 10.43
N ALA A 389 -62.36 -18.28 10.15
CA ALA A 389 -61.89 -18.69 8.82
C ALA A 389 -62.62 -19.95 8.30
N SER A 390 -62.65 -20.10 6.97
CA SER A 390 -63.36 -21.20 6.30
C SER A 390 -62.51 -22.04 5.33
N LEU A 391 -61.25 -21.69 5.08
CA LEU A 391 -60.40 -22.37 4.11
C LEU A 391 -59.54 -23.52 4.68
N GLU A 392 -59.44 -23.60 5.99
CA GLU A 392 -58.58 -24.56 6.67
C GLU A 392 -59.33 -25.86 7.01
N ARG A 393 -58.61 -26.91 7.44
CA ARG A 393 -59.21 -28.07 8.13
C ARG A 393 -58.99 -27.91 9.63
N PRO A 394 -59.94 -27.32 10.40
CA PRO A 394 -59.72 -27.00 11.80
C PRO A 394 -59.64 -28.28 12.62
N VAL A 395 -58.59 -28.41 13.43
CA VAL A 395 -58.39 -29.56 14.32
C VAL A 395 -58.63 -29.22 15.78
N SER A 396 -58.71 -27.92 16.10
CA SER A 396 -59.19 -27.37 17.36
C SER A 396 -59.70 -25.93 17.12
N ALA A 397 -60.02 -25.19 18.18
CA ALA A 397 -60.46 -23.80 18.06
C ALA A 397 -59.38 -22.82 17.52
N GLY A 398 -58.09 -23.13 17.72
CA GLY A 398 -56.96 -22.25 17.34
C GLY A 398 -55.88 -22.91 16.48
N TYR A 399 -56.08 -24.16 16.05
CA TYR A 399 -55.13 -24.87 15.19
C TYR A 399 -55.83 -25.66 14.08
N ALA A 400 -55.21 -25.73 12.91
CA ALA A 400 -55.68 -26.45 11.73
C ALA A 400 -54.56 -27.09 10.91
N LEU A 401 -54.96 -28.03 10.05
CA LEU A 401 -54.09 -28.66 9.06
C LEU A 401 -54.34 -28.05 7.67
N MET A 402 -53.26 -27.70 6.95
CA MET A 402 -53.33 -27.24 5.56
C MET A 402 -52.28 -27.93 4.67
N ASP A 403 -52.60 -27.99 3.38
CA ASP A 403 -51.75 -28.54 2.32
C ASP A 403 -51.44 -27.45 1.29
N GLY A 404 -50.18 -27.33 0.87
CA GLY A 404 -49.77 -26.40 -0.19
C GLY A 404 -48.28 -26.08 -0.19
N THR A 405 -47.77 -25.63 -1.34
CA THR A 405 -46.48 -24.91 -1.40
C THR A 405 -46.50 -23.63 -0.55
N SER A 406 -47.69 -23.09 -0.28
CA SER A 406 -47.97 -22.04 0.70
C SER A 406 -47.60 -22.38 2.15
N MET A 407 -47.59 -23.67 2.53
CA MET A 407 -47.14 -24.16 3.84
C MET A 407 -45.66 -24.58 3.80
N ALA A 408 -45.12 -24.91 2.63
CA ALA A 408 -43.70 -25.18 2.44
C ALA A 408 -42.84 -23.89 2.51
N ALA A 409 -43.26 -22.81 1.84
CA ALA A 409 -42.58 -21.52 1.84
C ALA A 409 -42.27 -20.94 3.23
N PRO A 410 -43.21 -20.88 4.20
CA PRO A 410 -42.93 -20.36 5.54
C PRO A 410 -41.90 -21.18 6.32
N HIS A 411 -41.74 -22.48 6.06
CA HIS A 411 -40.63 -23.25 6.64
C HIS A 411 -39.25 -22.71 6.18
N VAL A 412 -39.13 -22.32 4.92
CA VAL A 412 -37.90 -21.73 4.36
C VAL A 412 -37.71 -20.28 4.83
N ALA A 413 -38.79 -19.50 4.95
CA ALA A 413 -38.73 -18.14 5.49
C ALA A 413 -38.32 -18.13 6.98
N GLY A 414 -38.87 -19.06 7.77
CA GLY A 414 -38.44 -19.32 9.15
C GLY A 414 -36.98 -19.76 9.23
N LEU A 415 -36.52 -20.64 8.34
CA LEU A 415 -35.10 -21.03 8.29
C LEU A 415 -34.18 -19.83 7.98
N ALA A 416 -34.55 -18.99 7.01
CA ALA A 416 -33.81 -17.75 6.74
C ALA A 416 -33.73 -16.85 7.99
N ALA A 417 -34.82 -16.77 8.77
CA ALA A 417 -34.85 -16.04 10.04
C ALA A 417 -33.98 -16.70 11.13
N LEU A 418 -33.94 -18.03 11.24
CA LEU A 418 -33.03 -18.72 12.15
C LEU A 418 -31.56 -18.41 11.83
N ILE A 419 -31.17 -18.51 10.54
CA ILE A 419 -29.80 -18.24 10.07
C ILE A 419 -29.39 -16.81 10.41
N LEU A 420 -30.26 -15.84 10.12
CA LEU A 420 -30.04 -14.43 10.44
C LEU A 420 -30.11 -14.12 11.95
N GLY A 421 -30.86 -14.89 12.73
CA GLY A 421 -30.88 -14.80 14.19
C GLY A 421 -29.54 -15.22 14.80
N ARG A 422 -28.85 -16.16 14.15
CA ARG A 422 -27.52 -16.63 14.55
C ARG A 422 -26.42 -15.62 14.19
N ASP A 423 -26.44 -15.09 12.97
CA ASP A 423 -25.55 -14.00 12.54
C ASP A 423 -26.30 -13.00 11.66
N ARG A 424 -26.56 -11.81 12.22
CA ARG A 424 -27.30 -10.74 11.57
C ARG A 424 -26.52 -10.06 10.45
N ASN A 425 -25.19 -10.22 10.40
CA ASN A 425 -24.31 -9.60 9.41
C ASN A 425 -24.27 -10.37 8.07
N LEU A 426 -24.85 -11.57 8.01
CA LEU A 426 -24.90 -12.35 6.79
C LEU A 426 -25.66 -11.59 5.69
N THR A 427 -25.08 -11.62 4.49
CA THR A 427 -25.73 -11.14 3.27
C THR A 427 -26.85 -12.09 2.86
N ARG A 428 -27.83 -11.57 2.13
CA ARG A 428 -28.95 -12.39 1.62
C ARG A 428 -28.49 -13.59 0.79
N ASP A 429 -27.39 -13.44 0.05
CA ASP A 429 -26.87 -14.47 -0.84
C ASP A 429 -26.19 -15.57 -0.04
N ARG A 430 -25.48 -15.22 1.06
CA ARG A 430 -24.95 -16.23 2.00
C ARG A 430 -26.07 -16.98 2.73
N VAL A 431 -27.19 -16.33 3.05
CA VAL A 431 -28.38 -17.01 3.59
C VAL A 431 -28.95 -17.99 2.56
N ARG A 432 -29.07 -17.58 1.29
CA ARG A 432 -29.52 -18.46 0.19
C ARG A 432 -28.57 -19.65 0.01
N GLU A 433 -27.25 -19.42 -0.06
CA GLU A 433 -26.24 -20.48 -0.15
C GLU A 433 -26.36 -21.51 0.98
N LEU A 434 -26.56 -21.06 2.23
CA LEU A 434 -26.71 -21.96 3.36
C LEU A 434 -27.97 -22.81 3.25
N ILE A 435 -29.09 -22.22 2.85
CA ILE A 435 -30.35 -22.95 2.63
C ILE A 435 -30.21 -24.02 1.54
N LEU A 436 -29.56 -23.68 0.41
CA LEU A 436 -29.35 -24.59 -0.72
C LEU A 436 -28.34 -25.71 -0.38
N ASN A 437 -27.14 -25.33 0.06
CA ASN A 437 -26.01 -26.26 0.21
C ASN A 437 -26.11 -27.18 1.44
N THR A 438 -27.03 -26.91 2.36
CA THR A 438 -27.23 -27.75 3.56
C THR A 438 -28.53 -28.55 3.55
N ALA A 439 -29.32 -28.45 2.47
CA ALA A 439 -30.47 -29.31 2.24
C ALA A 439 -30.09 -30.80 2.27
N ASP A 440 -31.04 -31.62 2.70
CA ASP A 440 -31.01 -33.07 2.56
C ASP A 440 -31.46 -33.42 1.15
N ASP A 441 -30.55 -33.99 0.36
CA ASP A 441 -30.83 -34.56 -0.96
C ASP A 441 -31.96 -35.60 -0.84
N VAL A 442 -33.08 -35.35 -1.52
CA VAL A 442 -34.29 -36.18 -1.54
C VAL A 442 -34.86 -36.19 -2.96
N GLN A 443 -35.56 -37.26 -3.34
CA GLN A 443 -35.96 -37.57 -4.72
C GLN A 443 -34.81 -38.11 -5.56
N GLU A 444 -34.20 -37.31 -6.44
CA GLU A 444 -33.15 -37.74 -7.36
C GLU A 444 -31.80 -37.14 -6.94
N LEU A 445 -30.72 -37.95 -6.93
CA LEU A 445 -29.41 -37.52 -6.42
C LEU A 445 -28.90 -36.24 -7.10
N GLY A 446 -28.59 -35.24 -6.29
CA GLY A 446 -28.05 -33.94 -6.72
C GLY A 446 -29.10 -32.84 -6.74
N VAL A 447 -29.04 -31.98 -7.77
CA VAL A 447 -30.05 -30.92 -7.98
C VAL A 447 -31.05 -31.40 -9.01
N ASP A 448 -32.29 -31.55 -8.61
CA ASP A 448 -33.38 -32.11 -9.43
C ASP A 448 -34.52 -31.11 -9.68
N ARG A 449 -35.46 -31.45 -10.56
CA ARG A 449 -36.58 -30.57 -10.94
C ARG A 449 -37.75 -30.60 -9.97
N THR A 450 -37.86 -31.58 -9.10
CA THR A 450 -38.96 -31.82 -8.15
C THR A 450 -38.69 -31.28 -6.76
N SER A 451 -37.43 -31.24 -6.33
CA SER A 451 -36.99 -30.86 -4.99
C SER A 451 -35.97 -29.71 -4.98
N GLY A 452 -35.37 -29.36 -6.13
CA GLY A 452 -34.29 -28.36 -6.19
C GLY A 452 -33.00 -28.94 -5.63
N SER A 453 -32.39 -28.28 -4.64
CA SER A 453 -31.27 -28.84 -3.86
C SER A 453 -31.70 -29.84 -2.77
N GLY A 454 -32.97 -30.22 -2.70
CA GLY A 454 -33.52 -31.15 -1.72
C GLY A 454 -34.34 -30.49 -0.60
N ARG A 455 -34.66 -31.27 0.44
CA ARG A 455 -35.43 -30.81 1.59
C ARG A 455 -34.56 -29.93 2.49
N ILE A 456 -35.03 -28.74 2.86
CA ILE A 456 -34.27 -27.89 3.79
C ILE A 456 -33.95 -28.59 5.12
N ASN A 457 -32.80 -28.28 5.72
CA ASN A 457 -32.39 -28.80 7.02
C ASN A 457 -31.85 -27.66 7.90
N ALA A 458 -32.64 -27.24 8.88
CA ALA A 458 -32.36 -26.13 9.77
C ALA A 458 -31.13 -26.37 10.65
N PHE A 459 -30.98 -27.58 11.21
CA PHE A 459 -29.80 -27.90 12.01
C PHE A 459 -28.53 -27.85 11.17
N ARG A 460 -28.51 -28.45 9.97
CA ARG A 460 -27.33 -28.43 9.09
C ARG A 460 -26.99 -27.00 8.64
N ALA A 461 -27.98 -26.17 8.34
CA ALA A 461 -27.79 -24.76 8.00
C ALA A 461 -27.17 -23.94 9.15
N LEU A 462 -27.58 -24.20 10.39
CA LEU A 462 -27.17 -23.43 11.58
C LEU A 462 -25.92 -23.95 12.26
N TYR A 463 -25.60 -25.24 12.16
CA TYR A 463 -24.49 -25.86 12.87
C TYR A 463 -23.11 -25.49 12.28
N TRP A 464 -23.09 -24.76 11.15
CA TRP A 464 -21.91 -24.35 10.37
C TRP A 464 -21.01 -25.52 10.02
N ASN A 465 -21.40 -26.18 8.94
CA ASN A 465 -20.70 -27.35 8.40
C ASN A 465 -20.73 -27.31 6.87
N VAL A 466 -20.47 -26.14 6.27
CA VAL A 466 -20.23 -26.05 4.83
C VAL A 466 -18.77 -26.47 4.61
N PRO A 467 -18.47 -27.59 3.92
CA PRO A 467 -17.11 -27.84 3.48
C PRO A 467 -16.70 -26.80 2.43
N PRO A 468 -15.40 -26.60 2.14
CA PRO A 468 -14.96 -25.61 1.16
C PRO A 468 -15.64 -25.83 -0.21
N ALA A 469 -16.12 -24.79 -0.88
CA ALA A 469 -16.71 -24.97 -2.21
C ALA A 469 -15.59 -25.04 -3.27
N ILE A 470 -15.68 -26.02 -4.19
CA ILE A 470 -14.67 -26.27 -5.23
C ILE A 470 -15.23 -25.96 -6.63
N THR A 471 -14.46 -25.21 -7.41
CA THR A 471 -14.65 -25.01 -8.86
C THR A 471 -13.37 -25.42 -9.58
N ILE A 472 -13.42 -26.47 -10.39
CA ILE A 472 -12.28 -26.82 -11.26
C ILE A 472 -12.29 -25.87 -12.45
N VAL A 473 -11.18 -25.16 -12.64
CA VAL A 473 -10.99 -24.16 -13.71
C VAL A 473 -10.29 -24.79 -14.91
N ASN A 474 -9.30 -25.66 -14.66
CA ASN A 474 -8.62 -26.42 -15.70
C ASN A 474 -8.27 -27.84 -15.20
N PRO A 475 -8.52 -28.90 -16.00
CA PRO A 475 -9.17 -28.88 -17.31
C PRO A 475 -10.69 -28.59 -17.23
N PRO A 476 -11.28 -28.01 -18.28
CA PRO A 476 -12.73 -28.04 -18.50
C PRO A 476 -13.20 -29.49 -18.77
N PRO A 477 -14.48 -29.80 -18.52
CA PRO A 477 -15.05 -31.09 -18.88
C PRO A 477 -14.84 -31.44 -20.36
N ASP A 478 -14.36 -32.65 -20.60
CA ASP A 478 -14.17 -33.27 -21.92
C ASP A 478 -13.20 -32.51 -22.86
N ALA A 479 -12.33 -31.66 -22.30
CA ALA A 479 -11.28 -31.01 -23.07
C ALA A 479 -10.19 -32.01 -23.50
N VAL A 480 -9.76 -31.91 -24.77
CA VAL A 480 -8.69 -32.74 -25.35
C VAL A 480 -7.37 -31.97 -25.32
N TYR A 481 -6.32 -32.57 -24.78
CA TYR A 481 -4.99 -31.96 -24.67
C TYR A 481 -3.93 -32.76 -25.42
N PRO A 482 -3.10 -32.12 -26.26
CA PRO A 482 -2.17 -32.86 -27.09
C PRO A 482 -0.97 -33.41 -26.31
N ARG A 483 -0.45 -32.71 -25.27
CA ARG A 483 0.73 -33.19 -24.50
C ARG A 483 0.77 -32.83 -23.01
N GLU A 484 0.14 -31.74 -22.58
CA GLU A 484 0.20 -31.25 -21.19
C GLU A 484 -1.12 -30.56 -20.78
N VAL A 485 -1.47 -30.62 -19.48
CA VAL A 485 -2.56 -29.82 -18.89
C VAL A 485 -2.19 -29.34 -17.48
N TYR A 486 -2.45 -28.07 -17.18
CA TYR A 486 -2.24 -27.51 -15.84
C TYR A 486 -3.49 -27.74 -14.98
N LEU A 487 -3.33 -28.21 -13.74
CA LEU A 487 -4.47 -28.50 -12.87
C LEU A 487 -4.77 -27.26 -12.02
N GLN A 488 -5.96 -26.68 -12.18
CA GLN A 488 -6.36 -25.45 -11.47
C GLN A 488 -7.76 -25.60 -10.87
N ALA A 489 -7.91 -25.24 -9.61
CA ALA A 489 -9.20 -25.16 -8.93
C ALA A 489 -9.29 -23.90 -8.05
N GLU A 490 -10.42 -23.22 -8.11
CA GLU A 490 -10.80 -22.21 -7.13
C GLU A 490 -11.49 -22.89 -5.96
N VAL A 491 -11.03 -22.59 -4.76
CA VAL A 491 -11.61 -23.14 -3.53
C VAL A 491 -11.93 -21.98 -2.59
N THR A 492 -13.18 -21.93 -2.14
CA THR A 492 -13.67 -20.87 -1.25
C THR A 492 -14.09 -21.47 0.10
N ASP A 493 -13.49 -20.93 1.17
CA ASP A 493 -13.86 -21.23 2.55
C ASP A 493 -14.22 -19.91 3.26
N HIS A 494 -15.36 -19.95 3.95
CA HIS A 494 -15.99 -18.82 4.59
C HIS A 494 -16.15 -18.99 6.10
N ASP A 495 -15.83 -20.17 6.66
CA ASP A 495 -16.29 -20.58 7.98
C ASP A 495 -15.16 -20.68 9.03
N ALA A 496 -13.90 -20.35 8.69
CA ALA A 496 -12.74 -20.42 9.60
C ALA A 496 -11.69 -19.30 9.44
N PRO A 497 -10.97 -18.92 10.51
CA PRO A 497 -9.72 -18.15 10.44
C PRO A 497 -8.55 -19.08 10.08
N GLY A 498 -8.39 -19.34 8.78
CA GLY A 498 -7.42 -20.28 8.21
C GLY A 498 -8.03 -20.96 6.99
N GLU A 499 -7.21 -21.40 6.06
CA GLU A 499 -7.68 -21.93 4.78
C GLU A 499 -7.72 -23.44 4.68
N PRO A 500 -8.45 -23.95 3.67
CA PRO A 500 -8.43 -25.36 3.36
C PRO A 500 -7.12 -25.78 2.71
N ASP A 501 -6.67 -26.97 3.10
CA ASP A 501 -5.69 -27.75 2.38
C ASP A 501 -6.34 -28.38 1.15
N VAL A 502 -5.76 -28.18 -0.04
CA VAL A 502 -6.32 -28.69 -1.30
C VAL A 502 -5.45 -29.82 -1.84
N THR A 503 -6.08 -30.92 -2.21
CA THR A 503 -5.45 -32.11 -2.80
C THR A 503 -5.95 -32.30 -4.23
N PHE A 504 -5.05 -32.39 -5.20
CA PHE A 504 -5.36 -32.80 -6.57
C PHE A 504 -5.01 -34.29 -6.70
N GLU A 505 -5.88 -35.09 -7.31
CA GLU A 505 -5.68 -36.51 -7.59
C GLU A 505 -6.05 -36.84 -9.04
N VAL A 506 -5.31 -37.72 -9.70
CA VAL A 506 -5.61 -38.17 -11.08
C VAL A 506 -5.85 -39.68 -11.09
N ASP A 507 -6.89 -40.09 -11.83
CA ASP A 507 -7.33 -41.48 -12.01
C ASP A 507 -7.51 -42.25 -10.68
N GLY A 508 -8.23 -41.66 -9.73
CA GLY A 508 -8.52 -42.30 -8.44
C GLY A 508 -7.29 -42.47 -7.55
N GLY A 509 -6.43 -41.45 -7.49
CA GLY A 509 -5.26 -41.42 -6.61
C GLY A 509 -4.00 -42.11 -7.14
N ARG A 510 -3.96 -42.51 -8.43
CA ARG A 510 -2.73 -42.99 -9.09
C ARG A 510 -1.62 -41.95 -9.07
N TRP A 511 -2.01 -40.69 -9.16
CA TRP A 511 -1.18 -39.55 -8.77
C TRP A 511 -1.97 -38.66 -7.81
N ARG A 512 -1.26 -37.99 -6.89
CA ARG A 512 -1.81 -37.18 -5.80
C ARG A 512 -0.83 -36.08 -5.41
N SER A 513 -1.32 -34.89 -5.11
CA SER A 513 -0.54 -33.78 -4.52
C SER A 513 -1.38 -32.93 -3.58
N ARG A 514 -0.86 -32.57 -2.39
CA ARG A 514 -1.53 -31.75 -1.36
C ARG A 514 -0.80 -30.41 -1.19
N ILE A 515 -1.58 -29.33 -1.21
CA ILE A 515 -1.18 -27.94 -0.98
C ILE A 515 -1.77 -27.52 0.37
N GLN A 516 -0.98 -26.88 1.23
CA GLN A 516 -1.46 -26.33 2.51
C GLN A 516 -1.85 -24.85 2.36
N GLY A 517 -2.98 -24.44 2.94
CA GLY A 517 -3.54 -23.09 2.79
C GLY A 517 -2.86 -22.00 3.63
N ASN A 518 -2.80 -20.76 3.12
CA ASN A 518 -2.23 -19.59 3.83
C ASN A 518 -2.60 -18.16 3.29
N GLY A 519 -3.30 -18.03 2.16
CA GLY A 519 -4.06 -16.82 1.75
C GLY A 519 -5.17 -17.15 0.72
N ARG A 520 -6.48 -16.95 1.06
CA ARG A 520 -7.68 -17.27 0.23
C ARG A 520 -7.43 -17.08 -1.28
N GLY A 521 -7.60 -18.11 -2.11
CA GLY A 521 -7.41 -17.92 -3.56
C GLY A 521 -7.57 -19.16 -4.44
N SER A 522 -7.15 -18.99 -5.70
CA SER A 522 -7.09 -20.05 -6.71
C SER A 522 -5.88 -20.97 -6.44
N TYR A 523 -6.12 -22.27 -6.33
CA TYR A 523 -5.10 -23.29 -6.15
C TYR A 523 -4.69 -23.83 -7.52
N TYR A 524 -3.38 -23.94 -7.74
CA TYR A 524 -2.82 -24.50 -8.96
C TYR A 524 -1.78 -25.56 -8.61
N HIS A 525 -1.72 -26.63 -9.40
CA HIS A 525 -0.66 -27.62 -9.29
C HIS A 525 -0.04 -27.99 -10.63
N VAL A 526 1.28 -28.18 -10.58
CA VAL A 526 2.10 -28.56 -11.72
C VAL A 526 2.18 -30.09 -11.76
N PHE A 527 1.47 -30.71 -12.70
CA PHE A 527 1.67 -32.13 -12.97
C PHE A 527 2.10 -32.32 -14.43
N PRO A 528 3.34 -32.79 -14.70
CA PRO A 528 3.76 -33.09 -16.06
C PRO A 528 3.07 -34.37 -16.54
N LEU A 529 1.91 -34.23 -17.19
CA LEU A 529 1.06 -35.33 -17.63
C LEU A 529 1.61 -36.15 -18.80
N ARG A 530 2.87 -35.93 -19.19
CA ARG A 530 3.66 -36.79 -20.10
C ARG A 530 3.79 -38.25 -19.62
N ALA A 531 3.32 -38.55 -18.41
CA ALA A 531 3.21 -39.89 -17.83
C ALA A 531 1.82 -40.55 -18.02
N LEU A 532 0.82 -39.83 -18.56
CA LEU A 532 -0.46 -40.39 -18.94
C LEU A 532 -0.42 -40.99 -20.36
N ALA A 533 -1.28 -41.97 -20.61
CA ALA A 533 -1.45 -42.56 -21.92
C ALA A 533 -2.46 -41.74 -22.74
N ASP A 534 -2.58 -42.02 -24.04
CA ASP A 534 -3.66 -41.47 -24.85
C ASP A 534 -5.03 -42.00 -24.37
N GLY A 535 -6.03 -41.13 -24.35
CA GLY A 535 -7.40 -41.44 -23.93
C GLY A 535 -7.89 -40.67 -22.70
N ARG A 536 -8.96 -41.18 -22.10
CA ARG A 536 -9.75 -40.47 -21.07
C ARG A 536 -9.19 -40.64 -19.67
N HIS A 537 -9.02 -39.51 -18.99
CA HIS A 537 -8.53 -39.39 -17.62
C HIS A 537 -9.47 -38.57 -16.75
N TRP A 538 -9.35 -38.72 -15.44
CA TRP A 538 -10.15 -38.00 -14.44
C TRP A 538 -9.26 -37.21 -13.49
N LEU A 539 -9.51 -35.90 -13.38
CA LEU A 539 -9.01 -35.08 -12.29
C LEU A 539 -10.05 -35.05 -11.17
N THR A 540 -9.63 -35.39 -9.96
CA THR A 540 -10.36 -35.17 -8.71
C THR A 540 -9.66 -34.08 -7.89
N VAL A 541 -10.42 -33.19 -7.27
CA VAL A 541 -9.93 -32.15 -6.35
C VAL A 541 -10.67 -32.28 -5.03
N ILE A 542 -9.92 -32.42 -3.94
CA ILE A 542 -10.42 -32.56 -2.57
C ILE A 542 -9.92 -31.38 -1.74
N ALA A 543 -10.81 -30.57 -1.17
CA ALA A 543 -10.44 -29.44 -0.31
C ALA A 543 -10.86 -29.71 1.13
N ARG A 544 -9.98 -29.46 2.12
CA ARG A 544 -10.20 -29.77 3.54
C ARG A 544 -9.91 -28.59 4.46
N ASP A 545 -10.91 -28.10 5.18
CA ASP A 545 -10.78 -26.95 6.10
C ASP A 545 -9.91 -27.25 7.34
N GLY A 546 -9.53 -26.20 8.07
CA GLY A 546 -8.78 -26.30 9.34
C GLY A 546 -9.55 -26.98 10.48
N ASN A 547 -10.84 -27.31 10.29
CA ASN A 547 -11.67 -28.06 11.22
C ASN A 547 -11.79 -29.55 10.81
N GLY A 548 -11.16 -29.97 9.71
CA GLY A 548 -11.13 -31.35 9.20
C GLY A 548 -12.28 -31.73 8.25
N ARG A 549 -13.15 -30.78 7.84
CA ARG A 549 -14.24 -30.99 6.88
C ARG A 549 -13.69 -31.00 5.46
N ALA A 550 -14.16 -31.91 4.61
CA ALA A 550 -13.72 -31.95 3.22
C ALA A 550 -14.86 -31.99 2.20
N SER A 551 -14.60 -31.41 1.04
CA SER A 551 -15.38 -31.49 -0.19
C SER A 551 -14.56 -32.15 -1.29
N GLU A 552 -15.23 -32.71 -2.29
CA GLU A 552 -14.59 -33.33 -3.46
C GLU A 552 -15.34 -32.94 -4.74
N LYS A 553 -14.61 -32.76 -5.85
CA LYS A 553 -15.17 -32.53 -7.18
C LYS A 553 -14.29 -33.17 -8.24
N ALA A 554 -14.88 -33.72 -9.29
CA ALA A 554 -14.15 -34.38 -10.36
C ALA A 554 -14.54 -33.88 -11.76
N VAL A 555 -13.63 -34.02 -12.72
CA VAL A 555 -13.82 -33.67 -14.14
C VAL A 555 -13.04 -34.64 -15.04
N SER A 556 -13.60 -34.99 -16.20
CA SER A 556 -12.92 -35.78 -17.23
C SER A 556 -12.20 -34.89 -18.25
N PHE A 557 -11.07 -35.38 -18.77
CA PHE A 557 -10.34 -34.80 -19.91
C PHE A 557 -9.72 -35.92 -20.74
N ASP A 558 -9.38 -35.65 -22.00
CA ASP A 558 -8.78 -36.62 -22.92
C ASP A 558 -7.35 -36.18 -23.32
N VAL A 559 -6.44 -37.13 -23.52
CA VAL A 559 -5.03 -36.90 -23.95
C VAL A 559 -4.80 -37.51 -25.33
N ASP A 560 -4.12 -36.79 -26.23
CA ASP A 560 -3.84 -37.23 -27.63
C ASP A 560 -2.43 -36.81 -28.10
N ASN A 561 -1.43 -37.69 -27.94
CA ASN A 561 -0.02 -37.37 -28.18
C ASN A 561 0.42 -37.22 -29.66
N VAL A 562 -0.49 -37.30 -30.64
CA VAL A 562 -0.15 -37.36 -32.07
C VAL A 562 -0.21 -35.98 -32.75
N ALA A 563 0.96 -35.36 -33.00
CA ALA A 563 1.11 -34.11 -33.74
C ALA A 563 2.10 -34.21 -34.91
N GLY A 564 1.87 -33.42 -35.97
CA GLY A 564 2.70 -33.36 -37.19
C GLY A 564 3.97 -32.50 -37.05
N PRO A 565 4.74 -32.30 -38.14
CA PRO A 565 6.02 -31.60 -38.10
C PRO A 565 5.90 -30.08 -37.95
N ASP A 566 6.78 -29.51 -37.13
CA ASP A 566 6.95 -28.07 -36.92
C ASP A 566 8.13 -27.51 -37.74
N PHE A 567 8.08 -26.22 -38.06
CA PHE A 567 9.11 -25.47 -38.79
C PHE A 567 9.27 -24.00 -38.35
N ALA A 568 8.44 -23.49 -37.42
CA ALA A 568 8.60 -22.12 -36.91
C ALA A 568 9.69 -22.05 -35.85
N ALA A 569 10.19 -20.84 -35.56
CA ALA A 569 11.14 -20.63 -34.46
C ALA A 569 10.51 -19.71 -33.40
N PRO A 570 10.79 -19.94 -32.10
CA PRO A 570 10.17 -19.19 -31.02
C PRO A 570 10.53 -17.69 -31.10
N ARG A 571 9.65 -16.82 -30.63
CA ARG A 571 9.93 -15.39 -30.43
C ARG A 571 10.35 -15.14 -28.99
N VAL A 572 11.54 -14.57 -28.77
CA VAL A 572 12.13 -14.42 -27.43
C VAL A 572 12.27 -12.95 -27.04
N THR A 573 11.96 -12.59 -25.80
CA THR A 573 12.10 -11.22 -25.27
C THR A 573 12.45 -11.23 -23.79
N VAL A 574 13.54 -10.57 -23.39
CA VAL A 574 13.88 -10.39 -21.96
C VAL A 574 12.91 -9.39 -21.34
N THR A 575 12.19 -9.82 -20.30
CA THR A 575 11.15 -9.04 -19.59
C THR A 575 11.61 -8.52 -18.24
N ALA A 576 12.60 -9.16 -17.60
CA ALA A 576 13.29 -8.63 -16.43
C ALA A 576 14.78 -9.05 -16.38
N PRO A 577 15.69 -8.21 -15.84
CA PRO A 577 15.50 -6.81 -15.46
C PRO A 577 15.17 -5.92 -16.66
N ALA A 578 14.49 -4.80 -16.42
CA ALA A 578 14.18 -3.84 -17.49
C ALA A 578 15.45 -3.22 -18.09
N PRO A 579 15.43 -2.79 -19.37
CA PRO A 579 16.57 -2.11 -19.99
C PRO A 579 17.05 -0.90 -19.18
N GLY A 580 18.34 -0.88 -18.86
CA GLY A 580 18.99 0.13 -18.04
C GLY A 580 18.89 -0.09 -16.53
N ALA A 581 18.23 -1.15 -16.05
CA ALA A 581 18.10 -1.41 -14.62
C ALA A 581 19.45 -1.77 -13.97
N ALA A 582 19.69 -1.23 -12.77
CA ALA A 582 20.78 -1.66 -11.91
C ALA A 582 20.34 -2.80 -10.99
N VAL A 583 21.13 -3.86 -10.93
CA VAL A 583 20.91 -5.06 -10.12
C VAL A 583 22.07 -5.31 -9.18
N ALA A 584 21.77 -5.76 -7.96
CA ALA A 584 22.75 -6.14 -6.96
C ALA A 584 22.09 -6.91 -5.81
N GLY A 585 22.92 -7.61 -5.04
CA GLY A 585 22.60 -8.06 -3.69
C GLY A 585 23.02 -9.49 -3.41
N ASP A 586 23.18 -9.79 -2.12
CA ASP A 586 23.51 -11.13 -1.60
C ASP A 586 22.30 -12.10 -1.66
N SER A 587 21.40 -11.89 -2.61
CA SER A 587 20.14 -12.63 -2.80
C SER A 587 19.82 -12.68 -4.30
N GLN A 588 19.26 -13.79 -4.75
CA GLN A 588 19.14 -14.14 -6.17
C GLN A 588 18.38 -13.08 -6.99
N VAL A 589 19.06 -12.52 -8.00
CA VAL A 589 18.44 -11.63 -8.99
C VAL A 589 17.80 -12.50 -10.07
N PHE A 590 16.47 -12.49 -10.17
CA PHE A 590 15.79 -13.25 -11.21
C PHE A 590 15.82 -12.51 -12.55
N LEU A 591 16.48 -13.11 -13.52
CA LEU A 591 16.34 -12.83 -14.94
C LEU A 591 15.04 -13.47 -15.41
N ILE A 592 14.26 -12.80 -16.26
CA ILE A 592 13.00 -13.30 -16.82
C ILE A 592 12.96 -12.98 -18.32
N ALA A 593 12.56 -13.94 -19.14
CA ALA A 593 12.38 -13.78 -20.58
C ALA A 593 11.21 -14.61 -21.10
N ASP A 594 10.38 -14.00 -21.93
CA ASP A 594 9.23 -14.63 -22.54
C ASP A 594 9.64 -15.29 -23.86
N ALA A 595 9.08 -16.47 -24.16
CA ALA A 595 9.34 -17.25 -25.37
C ALA A 595 8.01 -17.78 -25.94
N ALA A 596 7.54 -17.20 -27.04
CA ALA A 596 6.25 -17.53 -27.64
C ALA A 596 6.40 -18.24 -28.99
N ASP A 597 5.71 -19.35 -29.16
CA ASP A 597 5.77 -20.24 -30.33
C ASP A 597 4.44 -20.99 -30.49
N GLU A 598 4.06 -21.40 -31.70
CA GLU A 598 2.81 -22.15 -31.94
C GLU A 598 2.75 -23.54 -31.29
N GLN A 599 3.89 -24.19 -31.03
CA GLN A 599 3.97 -25.47 -30.31
C GLN A 599 4.70 -25.37 -28.96
N GLY A 600 5.11 -24.14 -28.58
CA GLY A 600 5.73 -23.80 -27.31
C GLY A 600 7.25 -23.98 -27.29
N ALA A 601 7.95 -23.07 -26.60
CA ALA A 601 9.37 -23.23 -26.36
C ALA A 601 9.63 -24.42 -25.44
N ALA A 602 10.57 -25.30 -25.81
CA ALA A 602 10.96 -26.48 -25.03
C ALA A 602 12.11 -26.21 -24.06
N ARG A 603 12.93 -25.18 -24.30
CA ARG A 603 14.01 -24.73 -23.41
C ARG A 603 14.43 -23.28 -23.68
N LEU A 604 14.94 -22.58 -22.68
CA LEU A 604 15.57 -21.26 -22.79
C LEU A 604 16.89 -21.20 -22.01
N ARG A 605 17.85 -20.41 -22.50
CA ARG A 605 19.10 -20.06 -21.81
C ARG A 605 19.33 -18.57 -21.82
N PHE A 606 19.88 -18.03 -20.73
CA PHE A 606 20.33 -16.65 -20.68
C PHE A 606 21.84 -16.57 -20.97
N THR A 607 22.25 -15.49 -21.63
CA THR A 607 23.66 -15.12 -21.77
C THR A 607 23.88 -13.74 -21.14
N LEU A 608 25.04 -13.56 -20.51
CA LEU A 608 25.48 -12.25 -20.00
C LEU A 608 26.89 -11.98 -20.55
N ASP A 609 27.05 -10.89 -21.29
CA ASP A 609 28.21 -10.59 -22.14
C ASP A 609 28.60 -11.77 -23.07
N GLY A 610 27.60 -12.50 -23.57
CA GLY A 610 27.78 -13.67 -24.42
C GLY A 610 28.21 -14.96 -23.70
N ARG A 611 28.41 -14.94 -22.36
CA ARG A 611 28.65 -16.14 -21.55
C ARG A 611 27.32 -16.78 -21.16
N ASP A 612 27.12 -18.05 -21.52
CA ASP A 612 25.97 -18.88 -21.11
C ASP A 612 25.89 -18.99 -19.58
N LEU A 613 24.74 -18.63 -19.03
CA LEU A 613 24.42 -18.70 -17.60
C LEU A 613 23.77 -20.03 -17.20
N GLY A 614 23.39 -20.86 -18.17
CA GLY A 614 22.68 -22.13 -17.97
C GLY A 614 21.22 -22.08 -18.40
N GLU A 615 20.56 -23.22 -18.19
CA GLU A 615 19.16 -23.43 -18.57
C GLU A 615 18.21 -22.76 -17.58
N ALA A 616 17.30 -21.94 -18.10
CA ALA A 616 16.30 -21.24 -17.32
C ALA A 616 15.16 -22.19 -16.90
N ALA A 617 14.56 -21.92 -15.75
CA ALA A 617 13.33 -22.58 -15.32
C ALA A 617 12.13 -21.94 -16.03
N GLY A 618 11.55 -22.68 -16.97
CA GLY A 618 10.33 -22.28 -17.68
C GLY A 618 9.09 -22.29 -16.80
N SER A 619 8.14 -21.43 -17.15
CA SER A 619 6.74 -21.54 -16.76
C SER A 619 6.11 -22.78 -17.40
N LEU A 620 4.94 -23.15 -16.91
CA LEU A 620 4.33 -24.46 -17.17
C LEU A 620 3.73 -24.60 -18.57
N ASP A 621 3.50 -23.46 -19.20
CA ASP A 621 3.07 -23.26 -20.58
C ASP A 621 4.26 -22.95 -21.51
N GLY A 622 5.50 -22.99 -21.01
CA GLY A 622 6.72 -22.68 -21.77
C GLY A 622 6.83 -21.21 -22.22
N SER A 623 5.96 -20.32 -21.75
CA SER A 623 5.83 -18.95 -22.27
C SER A 623 6.76 -17.92 -21.60
N SER A 624 7.20 -18.16 -20.36
CA SER A 624 8.03 -17.25 -19.55
C SER A 624 9.09 -18.04 -18.79
N TRP A 625 10.35 -17.64 -18.86
CA TRP A 625 11.49 -18.41 -18.35
C TRP A 625 12.31 -17.57 -17.38
N SER A 626 12.71 -18.17 -16.25
CA SER A 626 13.44 -17.46 -15.19
C SER A 626 14.76 -18.11 -14.81
N LEU A 627 15.77 -17.30 -14.48
CA LEU A 627 17.06 -17.78 -13.99
C LEU A 627 17.61 -16.87 -12.89
N ALA A 628 18.08 -17.48 -11.80
CA ALA A 628 18.69 -16.76 -10.68
C ALA A 628 20.16 -16.40 -10.98
N LEU A 629 20.42 -15.13 -11.28
CA LEU A 629 21.77 -14.58 -11.39
C LEU A 629 22.34 -14.25 -9.99
N ARG A 630 23.60 -14.65 -9.76
CA ARG A 630 24.42 -14.18 -8.64
C ARG A 630 25.29 -13.02 -9.09
N THR A 631 24.87 -11.79 -8.81
CA THR A 631 25.59 -10.58 -9.27
C THR A 631 26.98 -10.45 -8.67
N THR A 632 27.24 -11.06 -7.50
CA THR A 632 28.56 -11.10 -6.83
C THR A 632 29.64 -11.87 -7.59
N GLU A 633 29.26 -12.68 -8.60
CA GLU A 633 30.20 -13.43 -9.45
C GLU A 633 30.65 -12.60 -10.68
N TRP A 634 30.20 -11.35 -10.78
CA TRP A 634 30.41 -10.43 -11.89
C TRP A 634 31.00 -9.11 -11.41
N THR A 635 31.68 -8.41 -12.32
CA THR A 635 32.21 -7.06 -12.06
C THR A 635 31.09 -6.03 -11.94
N ASP A 636 31.32 -4.95 -11.20
CA ASP A 636 30.40 -3.81 -11.24
C ASP A 636 30.58 -3.04 -12.57
N GLY A 637 29.48 -2.64 -13.19
CA GLY A 637 29.46 -1.94 -14.48
C GLY A 637 28.31 -2.37 -15.40
N PRO A 638 28.28 -1.88 -16.65
CA PRO A 638 27.28 -2.26 -17.65
C PRO A 638 27.56 -3.65 -18.25
N HIS A 639 26.52 -4.47 -18.35
CA HIS A 639 26.53 -5.80 -18.97
C HIS A 639 25.41 -5.95 -20.00
N LEU A 640 25.57 -6.85 -20.97
CA LEU A 640 24.56 -7.18 -22.00
C LEU A 640 23.92 -8.54 -21.71
N LEU A 641 22.64 -8.53 -21.35
CA LEU A 641 21.80 -9.69 -21.07
C LEU A 641 20.99 -10.07 -22.31
N ALA A 642 21.08 -11.31 -22.78
CA ALA A 642 20.21 -11.84 -23.84
C ALA A 642 19.64 -13.21 -23.44
N ALA A 643 18.61 -13.65 -24.16
CA ALA A 643 17.96 -14.94 -23.95
C ALA A 643 17.80 -15.67 -25.30
N ARG A 644 18.16 -16.96 -25.34
CA ARG A 644 17.99 -17.83 -26.51
C ARG A 644 17.05 -18.98 -26.17
N ALA A 645 16.04 -19.20 -27.00
CA ALA A 645 15.06 -20.28 -26.83
C ALA A 645 15.12 -21.28 -27.98
N TRP A 646 14.63 -22.49 -27.71
CA TRP A 646 14.41 -23.56 -28.68
C TRP A 646 13.01 -24.13 -28.51
N ASP A 647 12.35 -24.51 -29.60
CA ASP A 647 11.12 -25.30 -29.59
C ASP A 647 11.41 -26.81 -29.41
N ALA A 648 10.36 -27.65 -29.51
CA ALA A 648 10.49 -29.10 -29.44
C ALA A 648 11.03 -29.76 -30.72
N ALA A 649 11.02 -29.06 -31.87
CA ALA A 649 11.55 -29.54 -33.15
C ALA A 649 13.04 -29.22 -33.37
N GLY A 650 13.61 -28.34 -32.55
CA GLY A 650 15.01 -27.89 -32.59
C GLY A 650 15.23 -26.52 -33.25
N ASN A 651 14.17 -25.83 -33.67
CA ASN A 651 14.25 -24.45 -34.16
C ASN A 651 14.61 -23.51 -33.02
N GLN A 652 15.32 -22.41 -33.30
CA GLN A 652 15.89 -21.53 -32.27
C GLN A 652 15.84 -20.05 -32.65
N ALA A 653 15.72 -19.20 -31.64
CA ALA A 653 15.87 -17.75 -31.79
C ALA A 653 16.48 -17.13 -30.53
N GLU A 654 16.98 -15.90 -30.66
CA GLU A 654 17.61 -15.13 -29.59
C GLU A 654 16.98 -13.74 -29.52
N SER A 655 16.86 -13.21 -28.31
CA SER A 655 16.33 -11.86 -28.07
C SER A 655 17.36 -10.80 -28.43
N GLU A 656 16.89 -9.58 -28.69
CA GLU A 656 17.77 -8.40 -28.65
C GLU A 656 18.45 -8.27 -27.28
N PRO A 657 19.76 -7.95 -27.20
CA PRO A 657 20.46 -7.79 -25.93
C PRO A 657 19.99 -6.57 -25.13
N VAL A 658 19.59 -6.81 -23.89
CA VAL A 658 19.20 -5.80 -22.91
C VAL A 658 20.41 -5.37 -22.08
N ARG A 659 20.73 -4.07 -22.06
CA ARG A 659 21.76 -3.54 -21.16
C ARG A 659 21.24 -3.48 -19.73
N ILE A 660 21.98 -4.05 -18.79
CA ILE A 660 21.77 -3.93 -17.33
C ILE A 660 23.04 -3.41 -16.66
N PHE A 661 22.95 -2.93 -15.42
CA PHE A 661 24.11 -2.53 -14.63
C PHE A 661 24.26 -3.44 -13.40
N ILE A 662 25.43 -3.99 -13.17
CA ILE A 662 25.74 -4.71 -11.93
C ILE A 662 26.41 -3.73 -10.96
N ALA A 663 25.93 -3.68 -9.71
CA ALA A 663 26.31 -2.64 -8.76
C ALA A 663 26.40 -3.16 -7.31
N ASN A 664 27.24 -4.18 -7.07
CA ASN A 664 27.44 -4.83 -5.77
C ASN A 664 28.25 -3.97 -4.77
N GLY A 665 28.98 -2.97 -5.25
CA GLY A 665 29.78 -2.07 -4.43
C GLY A 665 28.97 -1.16 -3.50
N ARG A 666 29.69 -0.24 -2.85
CA ARG A 666 29.14 0.84 -2.03
C ARG A 666 29.41 2.20 -2.70
N PRO A 667 28.53 3.21 -2.56
CA PRO A 667 28.87 4.59 -2.94
C PRO A 667 30.19 5.04 -2.30
N ARG A 668 31.01 5.83 -3.00
CA ARG A 668 32.24 6.38 -2.40
C ARG A 668 31.98 7.78 -1.87
N VAL A 669 32.22 7.96 -0.57
CA VAL A 669 32.04 9.25 0.12
C VAL A 669 33.39 9.97 0.21
N ARG A 670 33.43 11.24 -0.20
CA ARG A 670 34.62 12.10 -0.14
C ARG A 670 34.27 13.41 0.55
N ILE A 671 34.83 13.62 1.74
CA ILE A 671 34.72 14.87 2.49
C ILE A 671 35.60 15.93 1.81
N LEU A 672 35.00 17.05 1.40
CA LEU A 672 35.67 18.16 0.72
C LEU A 672 35.94 19.35 1.65
N SER A 673 35.05 19.60 2.60
CA SER A 673 35.26 20.58 3.68
C SER A 673 34.47 20.19 4.94
N PRO A 674 34.91 20.58 6.15
CA PRO A 674 36.23 21.12 6.47
C PRO A 674 37.35 20.09 6.20
N GLU A 675 38.54 20.55 5.81
CA GLU A 675 39.68 19.65 5.56
C GLU A 675 39.98 18.81 6.82
N PRO A 676 40.20 17.49 6.72
CA PRO A 676 40.52 16.66 7.89
C PRO A 676 41.73 17.19 8.66
N GLY A 677 41.53 17.48 9.95
CA GLY A 677 42.54 18.06 10.84
C GLY A 677 42.62 19.60 10.83
N SER A 678 41.79 20.30 10.05
CA SER A 678 41.75 21.77 10.04
C SER A 678 41.08 22.38 11.28
N ALA A 679 41.39 23.64 11.55
CA ALA A 679 40.66 24.49 12.49
C ALA A 679 39.45 25.14 11.80
N ALA A 680 38.32 25.19 12.49
CA ALA A 680 37.08 25.82 12.02
C ALA A 680 36.36 26.53 13.18
N GLY A 681 35.46 27.46 12.88
CA GLY A 681 34.65 28.16 13.88
C GLY A 681 33.64 27.26 14.61
N VAL A 682 32.72 27.87 15.37
CA VAL A 682 31.66 27.14 16.10
C VAL A 682 30.72 26.37 15.17
N GLN A 683 30.51 26.87 13.96
CA GLN A 683 29.75 26.20 12.90
C GLN A 683 30.65 26.03 11.68
N ALA A 684 30.84 24.79 11.23
CA ALA A 684 31.69 24.47 10.08
C ALA A 684 30.84 24.03 8.87
N PRO A 685 31.01 24.65 7.68
CA PRO A 685 30.32 24.22 6.47
C PRO A 685 30.88 22.89 5.97
N LEU A 686 30.05 21.85 6.07
CA LEU A 686 30.32 20.52 5.54
C LEU A 686 30.00 20.49 4.05
N ARG A 687 30.93 20.05 3.22
CA ARG A 687 30.73 19.77 1.78
C ARG A 687 31.29 18.38 1.46
N VAL A 688 30.49 17.57 0.77
CA VAL A 688 30.76 16.16 0.54
C VAL A 688 30.45 15.82 -0.92
N ALA A 689 31.41 15.25 -1.63
CA ALA A 689 31.16 14.57 -2.89
C ALA A 689 30.78 13.12 -2.59
N VAL A 690 29.75 12.61 -3.29
CA VAL A 690 29.41 11.18 -3.27
C VAL A 690 29.45 10.67 -4.70
N ASP A 691 30.38 9.75 -4.97
CA ASP A 691 30.45 9.03 -6.23
C ASP A 691 29.49 7.85 -6.13
N TRP A 692 28.29 8.02 -6.71
CA TRP A 692 27.25 7.00 -6.77
C TRP A 692 27.60 5.91 -7.78
N LEU A 693 27.06 4.71 -7.57
CA LEU A 693 27.24 3.58 -8.47
C LEU A 693 26.46 3.83 -9.77
N GLU A 694 27.07 3.48 -10.90
CA GLU A 694 26.47 3.70 -12.23
C GLU A 694 25.15 2.91 -12.37
N GLY A 695 24.12 3.55 -12.92
CA GLY A 695 22.76 2.99 -12.99
C GLY A 695 21.94 3.01 -11.69
N VAL A 696 22.53 3.34 -10.53
CA VAL A 696 21.83 3.42 -9.24
C VAL A 696 21.47 4.86 -8.90
N ALA A 697 20.20 5.13 -8.62
CA ALA A 697 19.76 6.46 -8.24
C ALA A 697 20.27 6.88 -6.84
N PRO A 698 20.67 8.15 -6.63
CA PRO A 698 21.10 8.65 -5.33
C PRO A 698 20.04 8.43 -4.24
N GLY A 699 20.51 8.04 -3.05
CA GLY A 699 19.69 7.88 -1.85
C GLY A 699 20.00 8.92 -0.77
N ALA A 700 19.92 8.50 0.49
CA ALA A 700 20.14 9.37 1.64
C ALA A 700 21.64 9.62 1.91
N VAL A 701 22.00 10.87 2.20
CA VAL A 701 23.32 11.26 2.70
C VAL A 701 23.15 12.01 4.02
N ALA A 702 23.81 11.53 5.07
CA ALA A 702 23.74 12.10 6.40
C ALA A 702 25.12 12.17 7.06
N ALA A 703 25.30 13.13 7.95
CA ALA A 703 26.46 13.22 8.83
C ALA A 703 26.07 13.02 10.28
N TYR A 704 26.99 12.54 11.12
CA TYR A 704 26.81 12.49 12.58
C TYR A 704 28.13 12.76 13.30
N LEU A 705 28.04 13.43 14.45
CA LEU A 705 29.18 13.79 15.31
C LEU A 705 29.47 12.67 16.31
N ASP A 706 30.74 12.47 16.64
CA ASP A 706 31.26 11.60 17.71
C ASP A 706 30.62 10.19 17.78
N ALA A 707 30.31 9.62 16.60
CA ALA A 707 29.70 8.30 16.42
C ALA A 707 28.33 8.07 17.09
N ALA A 708 27.56 9.12 17.40
CA ALA A 708 26.22 9.01 17.97
C ALA A 708 25.12 8.91 16.88
N PRO A 709 24.47 7.74 16.66
CA PRO A 709 23.52 7.56 15.55
C PRO A 709 22.19 8.31 15.74
N SER A 710 21.90 8.77 16.96
CA SER A 710 20.67 9.46 17.33
C SER A 710 20.60 10.93 16.88
N ALA A 711 21.70 11.49 16.37
CA ALA A 711 21.81 12.87 15.91
C ALA A 711 22.25 12.98 14.43
N ARG A 712 21.58 12.22 13.56
CA ARG A 712 21.81 12.27 12.10
C ARG A 712 21.39 13.63 11.52
N LEU A 713 22.37 14.37 10.99
CA LEU A 713 22.17 15.59 10.21
C LEU A 713 21.99 15.22 8.72
N PRO A 714 20.80 15.40 8.12
CA PRO A 714 20.61 15.19 6.69
C PRO A 714 21.32 16.27 5.88
N LEU A 715 22.05 15.87 4.82
CA LEU A 715 22.76 16.81 3.94
C LEU A 715 21.93 17.14 2.71
N GLN A 716 21.93 18.41 2.29
CA GLN A 716 21.19 18.89 1.13
C GLN A 716 22.04 18.78 -0.14
N ARG A 717 21.48 18.20 -1.21
CA ARG A 717 22.16 18.12 -2.52
C ARG A 717 22.10 19.45 -3.26
N ARG A 718 23.24 19.91 -3.78
CA ARG A 718 23.37 21.12 -4.60
C ARG A 718 23.28 20.83 -6.10
N PRO A 719 23.12 21.87 -6.95
CA PRO A 719 23.14 21.73 -8.41
C PRO A 719 24.48 21.24 -8.99
N ASP A 720 25.59 21.48 -8.30
CA ASP A 720 26.94 20.98 -8.66
C ASP A 720 27.13 19.48 -8.35
N GLY A 721 26.15 18.85 -7.70
CA GLY A 721 26.14 17.42 -7.38
C GLY A 721 26.57 17.08 -5.96
N ASP A 722 27.24 18.02 -5.27
CA ASP A 722 27.74 17.83 -3.92
C ASP A 722 26.65 17.98 -2.85
N TYR A 723 26.88 17.39 -1.69
CA TYR A 723 26.01 17.46 -0.52
C TYR A 723 26.58 18.44 0.49
N VAL A 724 25.72 19.25 1.11
CA VAL A 724 26.13 20.27 2.10
C VAL A 724 25.30 20.25 3.37
N GLY A 725 25.94 20.66 4.47
CA GLY A 725 25.31 20.87 5.77
C GLY A 725 26.16 21.79 6.65
N LEU A 726 25.76 21.95 7.90
CA LEU A 726 26.50 22.68 8.93
C LEU A 726 26.77 21.75 10.11
N LEU A 727 28.04 21.61 10.48
CA LEU A 727 28.45 20.90 11.69
C LEU A 727 28.52 21.91 12.84
N ASP A 728 27.73 21.69 13.89
CA ASP A 728 27.85 22.43 15.16
C ASP A 728 28.96 21.79 16.01
N LEU A 729 30.06 22.51 16.22
CA LEU A 729 31.27 21.96 16.83
C LEU A 729 31.41 22.33 18.31
N ALA A 730 31.62 21.31 19.15
CA ALA A 730 32.03 21.47 20.53
C ALA A 730 33.48 22.01 20.63
N PRO A 731 33.87 22.65 21.76
CA PRO A 731 35.25 23.11 21.94
C PRO A 731 36.26 21.95 21.87
N GLY A 732 37.32 22.11 21.08
CA GLY A 732 38.35 21.08 20.89
C GLY A 732 38.16 20.24 19.62
N ALA A 733 38.66 19.01 19.62
CA ALA A 733 38.58 18.10 18.48
C ALA A 733 37.23 17.37 18.45
N ASN A 734 36.55 17.43 17.30
CA ASN A 734 35.26 16.79 17.06
C ASN A 734 35.45 15.75 15.94
N ALA A 735 35.02 14.51 16.17
CA ALA A 735 34.99 13.50 15.12
C ALA A 735 33.64 13.58 14.39
N TYR A 736 33.63 13.36 13.08
CA TYR A 736 32.39 13.23 12.32
C TYR A 736 32.50 12.18 11.23
N THR A 737 31.40 11.47 11.00
CA THR A 737 31.26 10.47 9.95
C THR A 737 30.14 10.90 9.02
N VAL A 738 30.36 10.73 7.72
CA VAL A 738 29.36 10.92 6.68
C VAL A 738 29.05 9.57 6.05
N GLU A 739 27.76 9.23 6.03
CA GLU A 739 27.20 8.01 5.49
C GLU A 739 26.37 8.35 4.25
N ALA A 740 26.58 7.62 3.15
CA ALA A 740 25.79 7.70 1.94
C ALA A 740 25.24 6.32 1.58
N CYS A 741 23.92 6.20 1.65
CA CYS A 741 23.17 5.02 1.26
C CYS A 741 22.45 5.32 -0.06
N ASP A 742 22.49 4.41 -1.03
CA ASP A 742 21.64 4.53 -2.22
C ASP A 742 20.19 4.11 -1.93
N GLN A 743 19.32 4.10 -2.95
CA GLN A 743 17.90 3.74 -2.77
C GLN A 743 17.65 2.33 -2.23
N ARG A 744 18.65 1.44 -2.23
CA ARG A 744 18.58 0.09 -1.64
C ARG A 744 18.82 0.09 -0.12
N LEU A 745 19.15 1.25 0.46
CA LEU A 745 19.32 1.52 1.90
C LEU A 745 20.44 0.75 2.63
N ALA A 746 21.04 -0.27 2.03
CA ALA A 746 22.29 -0.91 2.45
C ALA A 746 22.93 -1.68 1.27
N PRO A 747 24.27 -1.91 1.25
CA PRO A 747 25.27 -1.40 2.19
C PRO A 747 25.71 0.03 1.87
N CYS A 748 25.81 0.88 2.89
CA CYS A 748 26.18 2.29 2.72
C CYS A 748 27.70 2.49 2.63
N GLY A 749 28.10 3.57 1.94
CA GLY A 749 29.47 4.08 1.94
C GLY A 749 29.67 5.06 3.08
N GLU A 750 30.86 5.05 3.68
CA GLU A 750 31.19 5.92 4.82
C GLU A 750 32.56 6.60 4.65
N ALA A 751 32.68 7.82 5.16
CA ALA A 751 33.95 8.51 5.34
C ALA A 751 33.95 9.26 6.68
N SER A 752 35.07 9.23 7.39
CA SER A 752 35.21 9.91 8.70
C SER A 752 36.37 10.89 8.71
N ALA A 753 36.22 11.99 9.44
CA ALA A 753 37.25 13.00 9.63
C ALA A 753 37.17 13.61 11.05
N VAL A 754 38.18 14.40 11.39
CA VAL A 754 38.24 15.19 12.64
C VAL A 754 38.42 16.65 12.26
N VAL A 755 37.74 17.54 12.98
CA VAL A 755 37.88 19.00 12.86
C VAL A 755 38.06 19.61 14.26
N VAL A 756 38.91 20.63 14.38
CA VAL A 756 39.15 21.31 15.66
C VAL A 756 38.37 22.62 15.68
N SER A 757 37.50 22.81 16.68
CA SER A 757 36.82 24.10 16.88
C SER A 757 37.77 25.10 17.52
N ASP A 758 38.07 26.17 16.80
CA ASP A 758 38.78 27.34 17.32
C ASP A 758 37.82 28.53 17.46
N ARG A 759 37.99 29.26 18.56
CA ARG A 759 37.11 30.33 19.04
C ARG A 759 37.91 31.54 19.55
N ARG A 760 39.22 31.57 19.36
CA ARG A 760 40.07 32.72 19.71
C ARG A 760 40.24 33.61 18.50
N ALA A 761 40.21 34.92 18.73
CA ALA A 761 40.51 35.89 17.69
C ALA A 761 42.02 36.20 17.69
N PRO A 762 42.64 36.41 16.51
CA PRO A 762 44.04 36.74 16.42
C PRO A 762 44.34 38.09 17.09
N ALA A 763 45.55 38.24 17.63
CA ALA A 763 46.03 39.54 18.10
C ALA A 763 46.72 40.29 16.95
N VAL A 764 46.37 41.55 16.72
CA VAL A 764 46.99 42.40 15.67
C VAL A 764 47.41 43.75 16.22
N THR A 765 48.51 44.29 15.72
CA THR A 765 49.08 45.58 16.13
C THR A 765 49.58 46.37 14.92
N ILE A 766 49.52 47.70 15.01
CA ILE A 766 50.11 48.63 14.04
C ILE A 766 51.48 49.02 14.60
N VAL A 767 52.54 48.69 13.89
CA VAL A 767 53.94 48.86 14.31
C VAL A 767 54.54 50.16 13.76
N SER A 768 54.07 50.62 12.61
CA SER A 768 54.45 51.88 11.97
C SER A 768 53.35 52.30 10.99
N PRO A 769 53.11 53.61 10.76
CA PRO A 769 53.64 54.77 11.47
C PRO A 769 53.23 54.82 12.96
N ALA A 770 53.90 55.67 13.72
CA ALA A 770 53.49 56.04 15.07
C ALA A 770 52.17 56.84 15.06
N ALA A 771 51.45 56.84 16.18
CA ALA A 771 50.19 57.56 16.29
C ALA A 771 50.40 59.08 16.09
N GLY A 772 49.73 59.64 15.08
CA GLY A 772 49.82 61.05 14.70
C GLY A 772 50.99 61.42 13.79
N GLU A 773 51.78 60.46 13.30
CA GLU A 773 52.84 60.71 12.34
C GLU A 773 52.28 61.28 11.02
N GLU A 774 53.06 62.11 10.34
CA GLU A 774 52.70 62.70 9.05
C GLU A 774 53.00 61.73 7.91
N VAL A 775 51.98 61.37 7.14
CA VAL A 775 52.11 60.49 5.96
C VAL A 775 51.56 61.15 4.71
N GLY A 776 52.19 60.89 3.57
CA GLY A 776 51.77 61.40 2.26
C GLY A 776 52.56 60.70 1.16
N ALA A 777 51.95 60.56 -0.02
CA ALA A 777 52.44 59.77 -1.17
C ALA A 777 52.72 58.28 -0.84
N ASP A 778 51.81 57.39 -1.26
CA ASP A 778 51.89 55.92 -1.10
C ASP A 778 52.32 55.46 0.31
N ALA A 779 51.53 55.81 1.34
CA ALA A 779 51.91 55.59 2.72
C ALA A 779 52.05 54.09 3.06
N GLU A 780 53.23 53.67 3.51
CA GLU A 780 53.53 52.32 3.99
C GLU A 780 53.23 52.15 5.49
N LEU A 781 52.58 51.05 5.84
CA LEU A 781 52.24 50.70 7.23
C LEU A 781 52.71 49.30 7.56
N ALA A 782 53.46 49.19 8.66
CA ALA A 782 53.91 47.91 9.18
C ALA A 782 52.91 47.38 10.22
N LEU A 783 52.41 46.17 10.02
CA LEU A 783 51.50 45.45 10.92
C LEU A 783 52.16 44.19 11.46
N GLN A 784 51.89 43.81 12.70
CA GLN A 784 52.28 42.52 13.27
C GLN A 784 51.04 41.82 13.85
N ALA A 785 50.89 40.53 13.56
CA ALA A 785 49.81 39.72 14.12
C ALA A 785 50.30 38.36 14.61
N VAL A 786 49.60 37.80 15.60
CA VAL A 786 49.87 36.52 16.28
C VAL A 786 48.54 35.79 16.48
N ASP A 787 48.55 34.47 16.32
CA ASP A 787 47.41 33.58 16.50
C ASP A 787 47.82 32.17 16.95
N ASP A 788 46.97 31.43 17.66
CA ASP A 788 47.29 30.07 18.11
C ASP A 788 46.95 28.94 17.11
N ALA A 789 46.05 29.16 16.16
CA ALA A 789 45.75 28.21 15.07
C ALA A 789 46.42 28.56 13.73
N GLY A 790 46.53 29.85 13.41
CA GLY A 790 47.24 30.37 12.24
C GLY A 790 46.45 31.42 11.44
N LEU A 791 47.15 32.45 10.96
CA LEU A 791 46.57 33.62 10.29
C LEU A 791 46.28 33.34 8.80
N ALA A 792 45.07 33.69 8.35
CA ALA A 792 44.65 33.55 6.95
C ALA A 792 44.85 34.83 6.12
N ARG A 793 44.53 36.00 6.67
CA ARG A 793 44.78 37.30 6.00
C ARG A 793 44.91 38.46 6.99
N VAL A 794 45.57 39.52 6.55
CA VAL A 794 45.59 40.83 7.22
C VAL A 794 45.07 41.91 6.28
N GLU A 795 44.22 42.80 6.80
CA GLU A 795 43.67 43.96 6.10
C GLU A 795 44.04 45.25 6.83
N LEU A 796 44.34 46.29 6.05
CA LEU A 796 44.37 47.67 6.50
C LEU A 796 43.08 48.36 6.00
N ARG A 797 42.39 49.06 6.89
CA ARG A 797 41.26 49.94 6.56
C ARG A 797 41.60 51.36 7.00
N VAL A 798 41.17 52.35 6.21
CA VAL A 798 41.44 53.77 6.48
C VAL A 798 40.14 54.56 6.34
N GLU A 799 39.89 55.43 7.31
CA GLU A 799 38.71 56.29 7.33
C GLU A 799 38.63 57.19 6.09
N GLY A 800 37.50 57.10 5.38
CA GLY A 800 37.26 57.81 4.11
C GLY A 800 37.49 56.98 2.85
N LEU A 801 38.05 55.77 2.93
CA LEU A 801 38.10 54.83 1.81
C LEU A 801 36.97 53.78 1.91
N ALA A 802 36.40 53.41 0.76
CA ALA A 802 35.42 52.34 0.66
C ALA A 802 36.12 50.98 0.55
N GLY A 803 35.92 50.11 1.54
CA GLY A 803 36.59 48.79 1.63
C GLY A 803 37.96 48.84 2.29
N PRO A 804 38.72 47.73 2.30
CA PRO A 804 40.09 47.73 2.78
C PRO A 804 40.98 48.56 1.86
N ALA A 805 41.80 49.42 2.46
CA ALA A 805 42.79 50.24 1.77
C ALA A 805 43.93 49.38 1.21
N ALA A 806 44.25 48.28 1.90
CA ALA A 806 45.13 47.21 1.43
C ALA A 806 44.73 45.88 2.10
N SER A 807 44.96 44.75 1.43
CA SER A 807 44.70 43.41 1.96
C SER A 807 45.76 42.43 1.48
N LEU A 808 46.23 41.56 2.37
CA LEU A 808 47.21 40.53 2.07
C LEU A 808 46.73 39.17 2.60
N ALA A 809 46.45 38.26 1.67
CA ALA A 809 46.27 36.85 1.98
C ALA A 809 47.62 36.20 2.31
N LEU A 810 47.65 35.35 3.33
CA LEU A 810 48.89 34.81 3.89
C LEU A 810 49.11 33.36 3.42
N PRO A 811 50.16 33.07 2.63
CA PRO A 811 50.49 31.71 2.25
C PRO A 811 51.00 30.92 3.47
N GLY A 812 50.56 29.67 3.61
CA GLY A 812 51.08 28.74 4.63
C GLY A 812 50.55 28.91 6.06
N ARG A 813 49.52 29.76 6.29
CA ARG A 813 48.87 29.99 7.59
C ARG A 813 49.84 30.22 8.76
N PRO A 814 50.73 31.24 8.69
CA PRO A 814 51.71 31.51 9.75
C PRO A 814 51.02 31.89 11.08
N ARG A 815 51.55 31.40 12.20
CA ARG A 815 51.06 31.75 13.55
C ARG A 815 51.51 33.12 14.05
N GLU A 816 52.59 33.66 13.48
CA GLU A 816 53.05 35.03 13.73
C GLU A 816 53.67 35.58 12.45
N GLY A 817 53.55 36.88 12.23
CA GLY A 817 54.31 37.57 11.20
C GLY A 817 54.20 39.08 11.28
N ARG A 818 55.03 39.74 10.47
CA ARG A 818 55.04 41.19 10.29
C ARG A 818 55.00 41.51 8.79
N TRP A 819 54.13 42.42 8.39
CA TRP A 819 53.87 42.77 6.99
C TRP A 819 53.86 44.27 6.79
N THR A 820 54.30 44.72 5.62
CA THR A 820 54.16 46.11 5.19
C THR A 820 53.06 46.17 4.13
N LEU A 821 52.07 47.05 4.32
CA LEU A 821 50.98 47.32 3.38
C LEU A 821 50.98 48.80 3.04
N SER A 822 50.87 49.13 1.75
CA SER A 822 50.89 50.51 1.25
C SER A 822 49.49 50.94 0.79
N PHE A 823 49.11 52.20 0.99
CA PHE A 823 47.88 52.77 0.42
C PHE A 823 48.08 54.16 -0.17
N ASP A 824 47.30 54.51 -1.18
CA ASP A 824 47.35 55.84 -1.80
C ASP A 824 46.62 56.88 -0.93
N SER A 825 47.39 57.68 -0.22
CA SER A 825 46.92 58.76 0.66
C SER A 825 46.35 59.97 -0.09
N ARG A 826 46.56 60.09 -1.41
CA ARG A 826 46.01 61.18 -2.23
C ARG A 826 44.51 61.01 -2.51
N ARG A 827 43.99 59.79 -2.31
CA ARG A 827 42.54 59.49 -2.33
C ARG A 827 41.81 60.01 -1.09
N LEU A 828 42.54 60.58 -0.13
CA LEU A 828 42.01 61.19 1.08
C LEU A 828 42.40 62.68 1.10
N PRO A 829 41.51 63.58 1.57
CA PRO A 829 41.92 64.95 1.87
C PRO A 829 42.98 64.94 2.98
N ASP A 830 43.75 66.02 3.09
CA ASP A 830 44.71 66.20 4.18
C ASP A 830 44.03 66.28 5.57
N GLY A 831 44.81 66.03 6.62
CA GLY A 831 44.38 66.00 8.03
C GLY A 831 44.33 64.60 8.65
N ASN A 832 43.97 64.54 9.93
CA ASN A 832 43.99 63.32 10.73
C ASN A 832 42.94 62.30 10.23
N ARG A 833 43.33 61.02 10.09
CA ARG A 833 42.47 59.90 9.69
C ARG A 833 42.69 58.71 10.61
N ARG A 834 41.61 58.05 11.00
CA ARG A 834 41.69 56.77 11.69
C ARG A 834 42.14 55.68 10.72
N ILE A 835 43.03 54.82 11.19
CA ILE A 835 43.44 53.58 10.53
C ILE A 835 43.08 52.39 11.42
N SER A 836 42.73 51.26 10.83
CA SER A 836 42.56 50.00 11.55
C SER A 836 43.19 48.83 10.82
N ALA A 837 43.89 48.01 11.59
CA ALA A 837 44.44 46.73 11.16
C ALA A 837 43.51 45.63 11.63
N HIS A 838 43.14 44.75 10.71
CA HIS A 838 42.27 43.61 10.95
C HIS A 838 43.05 42.34 10.59
N ALA A 839 43.16 41.40 11.51
CA ALA A 839 43.71 40.07 11.24
C ALA A 839 42.59 39.04 11.31
N PHE A 840 42.64 38.03 10.45
CA PHE A 840 41.70 36.93 10.41
C PHE A 840 42.46 35.62 10.49
N ASP A 841 42.02 34.72 11.37
CA ASP A 841 42.54 33.35 11.45
C ASP A 841 41.94 32.46 10.35
N ALA A 842 42.26 31.16 10.40
CA ALA A 842 41.69 30.16 9.50
C ALA A 842 40.25 29.72 9.85
N ALA A 843 39.79 29.97 11.08
CA ALA A 843 38.45 29.63 11.56
C ALA A 843 37.40 30.72 11.25
N GLY A 844 37.84 31.93 10.86
CA GLY A 844 37.03 33.09 10.55
C GLY A 844 36.96 34.13 11.68
N ASN A 845 37.66 33.95 12.80
CA ASN A 845 37.68 34.91 13.90
C ASN A 845 38.50 36.16 13.52
N GLU A 846 38.05 37.34 13.94
CA GLU A 846 38.63 38.64 13.56
C GLU A 846 39.22 39.38 14.76
N GLY A 847 40.51 39.71 14.68
CA GLY A 847 41.21 40.61 15.59
C GLY A 847 41.33 42.00 15.01
N VAL A 848 41.09 43.04 15.80
CA VAL A 848 41.12 44.44 15.32
C VAL A 848 41.88 45.36 16.27
N THR A 849 42.80 46.15 15.70
CA THR A 849 43.48 47.28 16.38
C THR A 849 43.36 48.54 15.54
N ALA A 850 43.30 49.71 16.17
CA ALA A 850 43.20 50.99 15.49
C ALA A 850 44.24 52.01 15.95
N GLY A 851 44.60 52.92 15.05
CA GLY A 851 45.49 54.06 15.27
C GLY A 851 45.00 55.28 14.50
N ALA A 852 45.83 56.32 14.43
CA ALA A 852 45.56 57.55 13.69
C ALA A 852 46.84 58.08 13.04
N VAL A 853 46.69 58.68 11.85
CA VAL A 853 47.80 59.26 11.05
C VAL A 853 47.36 60.60 10.47
N ASN A 854 48.30 61.52 10.26
CA ASN A 854 48.02 62.82 9.68
C ASN A 854 48.37 62.84 8.20
N ILE A 855 47.36 62.91 7.32
CA ILE A 855 47.58 62.98 5.87
C ILE A 855 48.08 64.37 5.48
N GLN A 856 49.22 64.47 4.80
CA GLN A 856 49.77 65.73 4.26
C GLN A 856 50.33 65.51 2.84
N ASN A 857 49.46 65.41 1.85
CA ASN A 857 49.86 65.16 0.47
C ASN A 857 50.63 66.34 -0.15
N ALA A 858 50.32 67.59 0.22
CA ALA A 858 50.96 68.79 -0.32
C ALA A 858 52.46 68.94 0.04
N LYS A 859 52.99 68.10 0.93
CA LYS A 859 54.37 68.16 1.46
C LYS A 859 55.37 67.31 0.65
N TRP A 860 54.91 66.57 -0.36
CA TRP A 860 55.72 65.59 -1.12
C TRP A 860 55.82 65.97 -2.61
N PRO A 861 56.92 65.65 -3.30
CA PRO A 861 57.11 66.00 -4.70
C PRO A 861 56.17 65.22 -5.64
N SER A 862 55.78 65.85 -6.76
CA SER A 862 54.98 65.24 -7.82
C SER A 862 55.72 64.08 -8.54
N PRO A 863 55.00 63.08 -9.08
CA PRO A 863 55.61 62.01 -9.87
C PRO A 863 56.17 62.52 -11.22
N PRO A 864 57.23 61.89 -11.76
CA PRO A 864 57.67 62.12 -13.15
C PRO A 864 56.64 61.66 -14.19
N SER A 865 56.58 62.34 -15.33
CA SER A 865 55.66 62.08 -16.46
C SER A 865 56.43 61.67 -17.73
N GLY A 866 55.73 61.41 -18.84
CA GLY A 866 56.34 61.21 -20.16
C GLY A 866 57.39 60.08 -20.24
N VAL A 867 57.21 58.96 -19.54
CA VAL A 867 58.23 57.89 -19.50
C VAL A 867 58.21 57.07 -20.79
N HIS A 868 59.30 57.15 -21.56
CA HIS A 868 59.54 56.39 -22.80
C HIS A 868 60.59 55.30 -22.58
N VAL A 869 60.42 54.14 -23.23
CA VAL A 869 61.37 53.02 -23.16
C VAL A 869 61.79 52.55 -24.56
N LYS A 870 63.09 52.63 -24.82
CA LYS A 870 63.71 52.23 -26.10
C LYS A 870 64.60 51.02 -25.87
N ALA A 871 64.35 49.92 -26.58
CA ALA A 871 65.21 48.75 -26.49
C ALA A 871 66.55 49.03 -27.18
N SER A 872 67.64 48.98 -26.41
CA SER A 872 69.00 49.27 -26.91
C SER A 872 69.73 47.98 -27.35
N SER A 873 69.42 46.85 -26.73
CA SER A 873 69.84 45.50 -27.12
C SER A 873 68.92 44.44 -26.47
N PRO A 874 69.07 43.14 -26.76
CA PRO A 874 68.37 42.07 -26.03
C PRO A 874 68.62 42.06 -24.51
N TYR A 875 69.68 42.71 -24.05
CA TYR A 875 70.15 42.72 -22.67
C TYR A 875 70.10 44.12 -22.03
N SER A 876 69.57 45.13 -22.73
CA SER A 876 69.58 46.52 -22.26
C SER A 876 68.45 47.40 -22.81
N ILE A 877 67.88 48.23 -21.94
CA ILE A 877 66.89 49.25 -22.29
C ILE A 877 67.41 50.65 -21.92
N ARG A 878 66.97 51.64 -22.68
CA ARG A 878 67.15 53.06 -22.36
C ARG A 878 65.80 53.68 -22.02
N LEU A 879 65.80 54.47 -20.96
CA LEU A 879 64.64 55.16 -20.40
C LEU A 879 64.87 56.67 -20.53
N GLU A 880 63.83 57.40 -20.91
CA GLU A 880 63.79 58.86 -21.01
C GLU A 880 62.45 59.31 -20.37
N TRP A 881 62.43 60.40 -19.59
CA TRP A 881 61.20 60.88 -18.96
C TRP A 881 61.19 62.40 -18.73
N ASP A 882 60.02 62.98 -18.52
CA ASP A 882 59.90 64.42 -18.23
C ASP A 882 60.14 64.72 -16.74
N PRO A 883 60.90 65.79 -16.41
CA PRO A 883 61.07 66.25 -15.03
C PRO A 883 59.75 66.70 -14.40
N PRO A 884 59.49 66.36 -13.11
CA PRO A 884 58.28 66.81 -12.43
C PRO A 884 58.25 68.33 -12.26
N ALA A 885 57.10 68.94 -12.53
CA ALA A 885 56.89 70.37 -12.33
C ALA A 885 56.82 70.73 -10.82
N GLY A 886 57.69 71.66 -10.38
CA GLY A 886 57.67 72.20 -9.02
C GLY A 886 59.02 72.15 -8.31
N ALA A 887 58.99 72.07 -6.97
CA ALA A 887 60.18 72.09 -6.11
C ALA A 887 60.95 70.75 -6.18
N PHE A 888 61.81 70.63 -7.19
CA PHE A 888 62.55 69.41 -7.52
C PHE A 888 64.07 69.63 -7.44
N SER A 889 64.85 68.61 -7.04
CA SER A 889 66.30 68.74 -6.83
C SER A 889 67.18 68.18 -7.95
N GLY A 890 66.60 67.74 -9.06
CA GLY A 890 67.32 67.06 -10.15
C GLY A 890 67.51 65.55 -9.97
N ARG A 891 67.09 64.96 -8.85
CA ARG A 891 67.36 63.55 -8.52
C ARG A 891 66.16 62.63 -8.73
N TYR A 892 66.43 61.46 -9.30
CA TYR A 892 65.46 60.41 -9.55
C TYR A 892 65.89 59.08 -8.92
N ARG A 893 64.92 58.22 -8.62
CA ARG A 893 65.12 56.81 -8.29
C ARG A 893 64.40 55.96 -9.34
N LEU A 894 65.16 55.17 -10.07
CA LEU A 894 64.64 54.16 -10.99
C LEU A 894 64.40 52.83 -10.26
N GLU A 895 63.26 52.18 -10.54
CA GLU A 895 62.87 50.87 -10.00
C GLU A 895 62.55 49.92 -11.17
N VAL A 896 63.12 48.70 -11.13
CA VAL A 896 62.99 47.65 -12.16
C VAL A 896 62.70 46.31 -11.48
N ALA A 897 61.58 45.67 -11.81
CA ALA A 897 61.13 44.41 -11.22
C ALA A 897 60.64 43.41 -12.29
N ARG A 898 60.42 42.14 -11.90
CA ARG A 898 59.76 41.11 -12.75
C ARG A 898 58.27 40.91 -12.45
N ASP A 899 57.73 41.65 -11.49
CA ASP A 899 56.31 41.69 -11.18
C ASP A 899 55.82 43.13 -11.02
N GLU A 900 54.50 43.32 -11.13
CA GLU A 900 53.81 44.60 -10.96
C GLU A 900 53.84 45.12 -9.51
N LYS A 901 54.28 44.30 -8.55
CA LYS A 901 54.30 44.62 -7.12
C LYS A 901 55.62 45.27 -6.68
N PHE A 902 56.68 45.15 -7.47
CA PHE A 902 58.01 45.71 -7.19
C PHE A 902 58.57 45.25 -5.83
N ALA A 903 58.31 44.00 -5.43
CA ALA A 903 58.72 43.47 -4.14
C ALA A 903 60.25 43.30 -4.04
N ASP A 904 60.85 43.69 -2.90
CA ASP A 904 62.32 43.66 -2.65
C ASP A 904 62.91 42.24 -2.46
N THR A 905 62.33 41.21 -3.05
CA THR A 905 62.77 39.81 -2.92
C THR A 905 63.93 39.46 -3.86
N LEU A 906 65.14 39.82 -3.43
CA LEU A 906 66.42 39.12 -3.66
C LEU A 906 66.96 39.00 -5.11
N ARG A 907 67.49 40.14 -5.63
CA ARG A 907 68.56 40.30 -6.65
C ARG A 907 68.25 40.00 -8.14
N PRO A 908 68.96 40.70 -9.04
CA PRO A 908 68.91 42.14 -9.32
C PRO A 908 67.62 42.45 -10.15
N HIS A 909 67.11 43.67 -10.28
CA HIS A 909 67.77 44.86 -10.84
C HIS A 909 67.53 46.12 -9.99
N SER A 910 68.41 47.11 -10.12
CA SER A 910 68.71 48.06 -9.05
C SER A 910 67.72 49.20 -8.86
N LYS A 911 67.40 49.52 -7.60
CA LYS A 911 67.05 50.88 -7.16
C LYS A 911 68.27 51.79 -7.39
N ARG A 912 68.30 52.53 -8.51
CA ARG A 912 69.45 53.40 -8.87
C ARG A 912 69.08 54.87 -8.74
N ALA A 913 69.92 55.63 -8.03
CA ALA A 913 69.85 57.09 -8.02
C ALA A 913 70.45 57.63 -9.32
N ILE A 914 69.75 58.55 -9.98
CA ILE A 914 70.11 59.12 -11.28
C ILE A 914 69.89 60.65 -11.19
N ASP A 915 70.87 61.44 -11.64
CA ASP A 915 70.84 62.91 -11.56
C ASP A 915 70.42 63.57 -12.92
N THR A 916 70.00 62.76 -13.91
CA THR A 916 69.50 63.19 -15.23
C THR A 916 68.14 62.54 -15.54
N PRO A 917 67.32 63.12 -16.44
CA PRO A 917 66.01 62.56 -16.83
C PRO A 917 66.09 61.38 -17.84
N ASP A 918 67.23 60.68 -17.87
CA ASP A 918 67.50 59.57 -18.76
C ASP A 918 68.38 58.50 -18.07
N ALA A 919 68.20 57.23 -18.42
CA ALA A 919 69.03 56.15 -17.89
C ALA A 919 69.11 54.92 -18.80
N GLU A 920 70.27 54.28 -18.86
CA GLU A 920 70.44 52.96 -19.48
C GLU A 920 70.55 51.86 -18.42
N VAL A 921 69.71 50.84 -18.56
CA VAL A 921 69.70 49.62 -17.73
C VAL A 921 70.22 48.48 -18.58
N SER A 922 71.25 47.80 -18.11
CA SER A 922 71.92 46.70 -18.82
C SER A 922 71.98 45.42 -17.96
N ALA A 923 72.39 44.32 -18.60
CA ALA A 923 72.41 42.97 -18.03
C ALA A 923 71.02 42.42 -17.67
N LEU A 924 70.00 42.75 -18.46
CA LEU A 924 68.68 42.10 -18.41
C LEU A 924 68.72 40.74 -19.13
N ASP A 925 67.96 39.75 -18.64
CA ASP A 925 67.75 38.51 -19.40
C ASP A 925 66.93 38.77 -20.68
N PRO A 926 67.23 38.11 -21.81
CA PRO A 926 66.46 38.20 -23.06
C PRO A 926 65.17 37.38 -22.98
N ASP A 927 64.13 37.78 -23.72
CA ASP A 927 62.77 37.20 -23.69
C ASP A 927 62.11 37.19 -22.30
N ALA A 928 62.59 38.02 -21.37
CA ALA A 928 62.08 38.14 -20.02
C ALA A 928 61.23 39.41 -19.84
N GLU A 929 60.19 39.31 -19.02
CA GLU A 929 59.27 40.41 -18.72
C GLU A 929 59.77 41.23 -17.52
N TYR A 930 59.67 42.55 -17.65
CA TYR A 930 60.05 43.53 -16.65
C TYR A 930 59.03 44.65 -16.53
N PHE A 931 58.95 45.22 -15.33
CA PHE A 931 58.15 46.38 -14.98
C PHE A 931 59.11 47.48 -14.52
N VAL A 932 59.02 48.66 -15.12
CA VAL A 932 59.93 49.79 -14.86
C VAL A 932 59.15 51.05 -14.49
N ARG A 933 59.60 51.79 -13.48
CA ARG A 933 59.01 53.07 -13.05
C ARG A 933 60.06 53.99 -12.43
N VAL A 934 59.79 55.29 -12.41
CA VAL A 934 60.70 56.33 -11.89
C VAL A 934 60.01 57.13 -10.79
N ARG A 935 60.74 57.46 -9.73
CA ARG A 935 60.31 58.39 -8.67
C ARG A 935 61.20 59.63 -8.66
N GLY A 936 60.63 60.81 -8.48
CA GLY A 936 61.37 62.02 -8.19
C GLY A 936 61.81 62.05 -6.72
N VAL A 937 62.95 62.68 -6.45
CA VAL A 937 63.47 62.92 -5.09
C VAL A 937 63.73 64.42 -4.94
N ASP A 938 63.33 64.98 -3.79
CA ASP A 938 63.58 66.38 -3.47
C ASP A 938 64.90 66.62 -2.71
N ALA A 939 65.21 67.88 -2.41
CA ALA A 939 66.44 68.25 -1.73
C ALA A 939 66.50 67.80 -0.26
N ALA A 940 65.36 67.41 0.33
CA ALA A 940 65.27 66.83 1.68
C ALA A 940 65.31 65.30 1.67
N GLY A 941 65.44 64.66 0.50
CA GLY A 941 65.43 63.20 0.34
C GLY A 941 64.04 62.57 0.35
N ARG A 942 62.97 63.38 0.33
CA ARG A 942 61.59 62.89 0.20
C ARG A 942 61.36 62.38 -1.23
N VAL A 943 60.69 61.25 -1.34
CA VAL A 943 60.48 60.53 -2.60
C VAL A 943 59.02 60.71 -3.03
N SER A 944 58.78 60.96 -4.32
CA SER A 944 57.43 61.06 -4.88
C SER A 944 56.73 59.69 -4.90
N SER A 945 55.40 59.69 -5.08
CA SER A 945 54.72 58.57 -5.75
C SER A 945 55.43 58.25 -7.09
N PRO A 946 55.41 57.01 -7.58
CA PRO A 946 56.09 56.70 -8.83
C PRO A 946 55.34 57.32 -10.00
N SER A 947 56.03 57.43 -11.13
CA SER A 947 55.39 57.43 -12.44
C SER A 947 54.47 56.20 -12.57
N GLY A 948 53.64 56.18 -13.61
CA GLY A 948 53.13 54.90 -14.12
C GLY A 948 54.28 53.91 -14.37
N HIS A 949 53.98 52.62 -14.47
CA HIS A 949 54.98 51.62 -14.84
C HIS A 949 54.81 51.21 -16.30
N VAL A 950 55.92 50.97 -17.00
CA VAL A 950 55.90 50.28 -18.30
C VAL A 950 56.15 48.80 -18.06
N ARG A 951 55.20 47.97 -18.51
CA ARG A 951 55.41 46.53 -18.71
C ARG A 951 56.07 46.33 -20.05
N LEU A 952 57.22 45.66 -20.07
CA LEU A 952 57.97 45.40 -21.30
C LEU A 952 58.60 44.01 -21.27
N ARG A 953 58.79 43.42 -22.45
CA ARG A 953 59.53 42.17 -22.61
C ARG A 953 60.78 42.43 -23.44
N THR A 954 61.94 42.03 -22.94
CA THR A 954 63.19 42.15 -23.70
C THR A 954 63.14 41.30 -24.95
N PRO A 955 63.54 41.80 -26.14
CA PRO A 955 63.46 41.01 -27.36
C PRO A 955 64.51 39.89 -27.37
N ALA A 956 64.16 38.72 -27.89
CA ALA A 956 65.07 37.56 -27.98
C ALA A 956 66.25 37.76 -28.97
N ALA A 957 66.17 38.77 -29.84
CA ALA A 957 67.19 39.13 -30.83
C ALA A 957 67.30 40.66 -30.94
N ALA A 958 68.40 41.18 -31.50
CA ALA A 958 68.66 42.61 -31.53
C ALA A 958 67.58 43.39 -32.32
N PRO A 959 66.88 44.36 -31.70
CA PRO A 959 65.90 45.20 -32.40
C PRO A 959 66.59 46.19 -33.35
N LYS A 960 65.83 46.84 -34.23
CA LYS A 960 66.40 47.88 -35.09
C LYS A 960 66.80 49.10 -34.24
N PRO A 961 67.92 49.78 -34.53
CA PRO A 961 68.34 50.95 -33.75
C PRO A 961 67.28 52.04 -33.73
N GLY A 962 66.80 52.41 -32.53
CA GLY A 962 65.85 53.50 -32.31
C GLY A 962 64.36 53.14 -32.35
N GLU A 963 64.01 51.86 -32.38
CA GLU A 963 62.61 51.40 -32.30
C GLU A 963 62.06 51.55 -30.85
N ASP A 964 61.00 52.35 -30.69
CA ASP A 964 60.29 52.54 -29.41
C ASP A 964 59.48 51.27 -29.09
N VAL A 965 59.62 50.75 -27.87
CA VAL A 965 58.99 49.50 -27.42
C VAL A 965 57.93 49.72 -26.33
N GLY A 966 57.69 50.96 -25.90
CA GLY A 966 56.65 51.29 -24.94
C GLY A 966 56.79 52.70 -24.36
N SER A 967 55.67 53.39 -24.20
CA SER A 967 55.59 54.73 -23.60
C SER A 967 54.40 54.86 -22.65
N ILE A 968 54.53 55.78 -21.69
CA ILE A 968 53.44 56.21 -20.79
C ILE A 968 52.92 57.56 -21.30
N ALA A 969 51.69 57.56 -21.81
CA ALA A 969 50.95 58.81 -22.05
C ALA A 969 50.51 59.44 -20.71
N ASP A 970 50.24 60.74 -20.72
CA ASP A 970 50.02 61.54 -19.49
C ASP A 970 48.95 60.97 -18.54
N PRO A 971 49.11 61.15 -17.21
CA PRO A 971 48.51 60.28 -16.20
C PRO A 971 47.03 60.58 -15.85
N GLU A 972 46.23 61.13 -16.76
CA GLU A 972 44.86 61.58 -16.43
C GLU A 972 43.74 60.52 -16.57
N GLU A 973 43.93 59.41 -17.29
CA GLU A 973 42.94 58.31 -17.31
C GLU A 973 43.57 56.92 -17.10
N GLY A 974 42.95 56.11 -16.24
CA GLY A 974 43.44 54.79 -15.79
C GLY A 974 43.28 53.66 -16.81
N GLY A 975 43.75 53.86 -18.05
CA GLY A 975 43.77 52.84 -19.09
C GLY A 975 45.06 52.02 -19.12
N VAL A 976 44.96 50.70 -18.95
CA VAL A 976 46.07 49.78 -19.28
C VAL A 976 46.16 49.66 -20.80
N VAL A 977 47.22 50.21 -21.40
CA VAL A 977 47.46 50.10 -22.85
C VAL A 977 48.18 48.79 -23.17
N GLU A 978 47.42 47.72 -23.46
CA GLU A 978 47.99 46.44 -23.96
C GLU A 978 48.41 46.53 -25.43
N GLY A 979 49.53 47.21 -25.70
CA GLY A 979 50.15 47.27 -27.03
C GLY A 979 50.90 45.99 -27.41
N ARG A 980 50.21 44.91 -27.82
CA ARG A 980 50.88 43.70 -28.35
C ARG A 980 51.33 43.86 -29.81
N VAL A 981 52.61 44.14 -30.01
CA VAL A 981 53.28 44.02 -31.32
C VAL A 981 53.41 42.53 -31.71
N ARG A 982 52.83 42.13 -32.85
CA ARG A 982 53.04 40.80 -33.43
C ARG A 982 54.30 40.79 -34.31
N ILE A 983 55.32 40.05 -33.89
CA ILE A 983 56.44 39.64 -34.77
C ILE A 983 56.15 38.22 -35.26
N ALA A 984 56.17 38.01 -36.57
CA ALA A 984 55.88 36.71 -37.21
C ALA A 984 57.13 36.19 -37.94
N VAL A 985 57.59 34.98 -37.59
CA VAL A 985 58.57 34.19 -38.36
C VAL A 985 58.23 32.70 -38.25
N PRO A 986 58.11 31.94 -39.37
CA PRO A 986 57.80 30.49 -39.39
C PRO A 986 59.07 29.61 -39.49
N PRO A 987 59.00 28.31 -39.12
CA PRO A 987 59.05 27.24 -40.15
C PRO A 987 58.18 25.99 -39.75
N ARG A 988 57.46 25.25 -40.61
CA ARG A 988 57.87 24.25 -41.63
C ARG A 988 59.00 23.27 -41.20
N ALA A 989 58.97 21.96 -41.48
CA ALA A 989 57.96 20.99 -41.95
C ALA A 989 58.60 19.56 -41.96
N VAL A 990 57.91 18.54 -42.50
CA VAL A 990 58.45 17.25 -43.03
C VAL A 990 58.86 16.22 -41.93
N ASP A 991 58.48 14.93 -41.88
CA ASP A 991 57.63 14.00 -42.69
C ASP A 991 57.37 12.71 -41.83
N ALA A 992 56.52 11.70 -42.11
CA ALA A 992 55.44 11.45 -43.08
C ALA A 992 54.45 10.31 -42.57
N PRO A 993 53.90 9.30 -43.31
CA PRO A 993 52.43 9.31 -43.47
C PRO A 993 51.62 7.97 -43.48
N VAL A 994 50.29 8.12 -43.65
CA VAL A 994 49.21 7.20 -44.14
C VAL A 994 48.82 5.93 -43.31
N THR A 995 47.57 5.42 -43.26
CA THR A 995 46.28 5.76 -43.96
C THR A 995 45.05 5.42 -43.08
N LEU A 996 43.94 6.15 -43.23
CA LEU A 996 42.59 5.58 -43.18
C LEU A 996 41.78 6.13 -44.36
N THR A 997 41.15 5.24 -45.13
CA THR A 997 40.27 5.55 -46.27
C THR A 997 38.99 4.73 -46.15
N ALA A 998 37.85 5.39 -46.33
CA ALA A 998 36.51 4.78 -46.44
C ALA A 998 36.32 4.11 -47.83
N GLU A 999 35.31 3.27 -48.11
CA GLU A 999 33.86 3.54 -48.29
C GLU A 999 33.20 2.24 -48.88
N PRO A 1000 31.88 2.12 -49.22
CA PRO A 1000 30.63 2.70 -48.67
C PRO A 1000 29.37 1.76 -48.66
N VAL A 1001 28.19 2.30 -48.29
CA VAL A 1001 26.75 1.87 -48.50
C VAL A 1001 26.25 0.51 -47.90
N GLU A 1002 24.99 0.28 -47.48
CA GLU A 1002 23.65 0.93 -47.66
C GLU A 1002 22.76 0.97 -46.37
N ASP A 1003 21.70 1.82 -46.43
CA ASP A 1003 20.42 1.89 -45.66
C ASP A 1003 20.25 2.47 -44.22
N ALA A 1004 19.33 3.47 -44.17
CA ALA A 1004 18.27 3.86 -43.18
C ALA A 1004 18.48 3.73 -41.64
N GLU A 1005 17.88 4.53 -40.75
CA GLU A 1005 17.05 5.76 -40.75
C GLU A 1005 17.06 6.29 -39.27
N LEU A 1006 17.08 7.61 -39.01
CA LEU A 1006 16.29 8.30 -37.95
C LEU A 1006 16.81 9.72 -37.56
N ALA A 1007 15.99 10.70 -37.94
CA ALA A 1007 15.55 11.89 -37.19
C ALA A 1007 16.57 12.85 -36.51
N SER A 1008 16.53 14.10 -36.99
CA SER A 1008 17.16 15.30 -36.43
C SER A 1008 16.14 16.29 -35.85
N GLU A 1009 16.66 17.38 -35.24
CA GLU A 1009 16.02 18.69 -35.02
C GLU A 1009 14.80 18.82 -34.08
N SER A 1010 15.07 19.39 -32.89
CA SER A 1010 14.06 19.93 -31.97
C SER A 1010 14.10 21.47 -31.91
N ALA A 1011 13.62 22.15 -32.96
CA ALA A 1011 13.28 23.58 -32.88
C ALA A 1011 12.25 24.01 -33.95
N GLN A 1012 11.25 24.79 -33.54
CA GLN A 1012 10.25 25.50 -34.38
C GLN A 1012 9.20 24.67 -35.16
N ARG A 1013 8.05 24.39 -34.52
CA ARG A 1013 6.70 24.81 -34.96
C ARG A 1013 5.57 24.23 -34.08
N LEU A 1014 5.22 24.92 -32.99
CA LEU A 1014 3.92 24.75 -32.31
C LEU A 1014 3.27 26.10 -31.96
N ALA A 1015 3.32 27.04 -32.92
CA ALA A 1015 2.35 28.13 -32.98
C ALA A 1015 1.16 27.65 -33.82
N GLY A 1016 0.07 27.24 -33.15
CA GLY A 1016 -1.02 26.51 -33.82
C GLY A 1016 -2.31 26.42 -33.01
N ASN A 1017 -2.91 27.56 -32.67
CA ASN A 1017 -4.28 27.60 -32.17
C ASN A 1017 -5.23 26.87 -33.15
N ARG A 1018 -5.75 25.71 -32.74
CA ARG A 1018 -6.94 25.10 -33.35
C ARG A 1018 -7.91 24.67 -32.26
N ALA A 1019 -9.02 25.40 -32.18
CA ALA A 1019 -10.17 24.99 -31.39
C ALA A 1019 -10.70 23.64 -31.90
N PHE A 1020 -11.00 22.73 -30.99
CA PHE A 1020 -11.68 21.48 -31.32
C PHE A 1020 -13.13 21.79 -31.76
N ARG A 1021 -13.47 21.41 -33.00
CA ARG A 1021 -14.87 21.30 -33.44
C ARG A 1021 -15.35 19.88 -33.16
N PHE A 1022 -16.52 19.77 -32.53
CA PHE A 1022 -17.19 18.49 -32.31
C PHE A 1022 -17.62 17.87 -33.65
N GLY A 1023 -17.24 16.61 -33.88
CA GLY A 1023 -17.85 15.74 -34.89
C GLY A 1023 -19.04 14.96 -34.30
N PRO A 1024 -19.92 14.38 -35.13
CA PRO A 1024 -21.07 13.62 -34.67
C PRO A 1024 -20.67 12.32 -33.96
N ALA A 1025 -21.56 11.81 -33.11
CA ALA A 1025 -21.31 10.71 -32.19
C ALA A 1025 -20.86 9.41 -32.88
N GLY A 1026 -19.85 8.73 -32.32
CA GLY A 1026 -19.46 7.37 -32.72
C GLY A 1026 -17.98 7.00 -32.59
N GLN A 1027 -17.05 7.96 -32.38
CA GLN A 1027 -15.62 7.64 -32.27
C GLN A 1027 -15.17 7.35 -30.83
N ARG A 1028 -14.32 6.32 -30.68
CA ARG A 1028 -13.56 6.04 -29.45
C ARG A 1028 -12.36 6.99 -29.38
N PHE A 1029 -12.20 7.68 -28.25
CA PHE A 1029 -11.03 8.53 -27.99
C PHE A 1029 -9.94 7.74 -27.27
N ARG A 1030 -8.67 7.98 -27.62
CA ARG A 1030 -7.49 7.46 -26.92
C ARG A 1030 -6.81 8.65 -26.24
N VAL A 1031 -6.83 8.70 -24.91
CA VAL A 1031 -6.19 9.77 -24.13
C VAL A 1031 -4.83 9.26 -23.62
N PRO A 1032 -3.69 9.84 -24.05
CA PRO A 1032 -2.38 9.45 -23.54
C PRO A 1032 -2.12 10.18 -22.21
N ALA A 1033 -2.61 9.62 -21.11
CA ALA A 1033 -2.31 10.10 -19.75
C ALA A 1033 -2.07 8.90 -18.82
N ILE A 1034 -0.81 8.66 -18.46
CA ILE A 1034 -0.41 7.57 -17.57
C ILE A 1034 -0.87 7.89 -16.15
N VAL A 1035 -1.88 7.15 -15.67
CA VAL A 1035 -2.30 7.14 -14.26
C VAL A 1035 -1.94 5.80 -13.65
N THR A 1036 -0.72 5.69 -13.14
CA THR A 1036 -0.30 4.57 -12.30
C THR A 1036 -1.06 4.64 -10.97
N LEU A 1037 -1.94 3.67 -10.71
CA LEU A 1037 -2.58 3.49 -9.41
C LEU A 1037 -1.66 2.66 -8.51
N PRO A 1038 -1.19 3.17 -7.36
CA PRO A 1038 -0.41 2.35 -6.43
C PRO A 1038 -1.31 1.34 -5.70
N TYR A 1039 -0.76 0.15 -5.50
CA TYR A 1039 -1.39 -1.02 -4.91
C TYR A 1039 -1.71 -0.80 -3.42
N VAL A 1040 -2.99 -0.92 -3.03
CA VAL A 1040 -3.38 -1.08 -1.62
C VAL A 1040 -3.48 -2.58 -1.32
N ARG A 1041 -2.63 -3.05 -0.41
CA ARG A 1041 -2.62 -4.45 0.05
C ARG A 1041 -3.85 -4.72 0.94
N GLY A 1042 -5.00 -5.08 0.35
CA GLY A 1042 -6.18 -5.47 1.13
C GLY A 1042 -7.54 -5.61 0.42
N ALA A 1043 -7.73 -5.14 -0.83
CA ALA A 1043 -9.02 -5.25 -1.53
C ALA A 1043 -8.85 -5.56 -3.02
N GLY A 1044 -9.77 -6.34 -3.60
CA GLY A 1044 -9.62 -6.91 -4.94
C GLY A 1044 -10.01 -5.99 -6.10
N ARG A 1045 -9.07 -5.84 -7.05
CA ARG A 1045 -9.16 -5.21 -8.40
C ARG A 1045 -9.52 -3.71 -8.46
N PRO A 1046 -8.88 -2.92 -9.35
CA PRO A 1046 -9.21 -1.50 -9.55
C PRO A 1046 -10.50 -1.32 -10.35
N ALA A 1047 -11.31 -0.32 -9.96
CA ALA A 1047 -12.61 -0.03 -10.58
C ALA A 1047 -12.85 1.48 -10.74
N VAL A 1048 -13.68 1.87 -11.71
CA VAL A 1048 -14.02 3.28 -11.99
C VAL A 1048 -15.40 3.61 -11.42
N HIS A 1049 -15.46 4.63 -10.58
CA HIS A 1049 -16.70 5.14 -9.97
C HIS A 1049 -16.99 6.57 -10.45
N TYR A 1050 -18.28 6.93 -10.50
CA TYR A 1050 -18.74 8.29 -10.77
C TYR A 1050 -19.76 8.72 -9.70
N TYR A 1051 -19.86 10.02 -9.43
CA TYR A 1051 -20.83 10.55 -8.46
C TYR A 1051 -22.12 10.94 -9.18
N ASN A 1052 -23.23 10.27 -8.86
CA ASN A 1052 -24.53 10.58 -9.43
C ASN A 1052 -25.21 11.68 -8.61
N ALA A 1053 -25.28 12.87 -9.19
CA ALA A 1053 -25.81 14.07 -8.51
C ALA A 1053 -27.31 13.98 -8.16
N ALA A 1054 -28.07 13.07 -8.79
CA ALA A 1054 -29.49 12.86 -8.48
C ALA A 1054 -29.69 11.95 -7.25
N THR A 1055 -28.87 10.91 -7.11
CA THR A 1055 -28.94 9.92 -6.01
C THR A 1055 -28.03 10.29 -4.83
N ARG A 1056 -27.11 11.24 -5.02
CA ARG A 1056 -26.06 11.66 -4.05
C ARG A 1056 -25.09 10.54 -3.64
N SER A 1057 -24.98 9.48 -4.44
CA SER A 1057 -24.12 8.32 -4.20
C SER A 1057 -23.02 8.17 -5.26
N TRP A 1058 -21.98 7.42 -4.91
CA TRP A 1058 -20.95 6.96 -5.85
C TRP A 1058 -21.38 5.63 -6.46
N GLU A 1059 -21.43 5.58 -7.79
CA GLU A 1059 -21.90 4.44 -8.57
C GLU A 1059 -20.77 3.89 -9.46
N LEU A 1060 -20.79 2.57 -9.68
CA LEU A 1060 -19.80 1.86 -10.50
C LEU A 1060 -20.09 2.06 -12.00
N VAL A 1061 -19.08 2.37 -12.81
CA VAL A 1061 -19.25 2.48 -14.27
C VAL A 1061 -19.28 1.09 -14.91
N ALA A 1062 -20.49 0.55 -15.12
CA ALA A 1062 -20.68 -0.76 -15.73
C ALA A 1062 -20.04 -0.84 -17.14
N GLY A 1063 -19.22 -1.87 -17.36
CA GLY A 1063 -18.55 -2.11 -18.64
C GLY A 1063 -17.19 -1.45 -18.82
N SER A 1064 -16.62 -0.79 -17.80
CA SER A 1064 -15.25 -0.30 -17.86
C SER A 1064 -14.23 -1.44 -17.97
N ARG A 1065 -13.28 -1.36 -18.92
CA ARG A 1065 -12.14 -2.29 -19.03
C ARG A 1065 -10.82 -1.55 -18.79
N VAL A 1066 -9.98 -2.12 -17.94
CA VAL A 1066 -8.59 -1.73 -17.73
C VAL A 1066 -7.71 -2.70 -18.53
N ASP A 1067 -6.84 -2.16 -19.37
CA ASP A 1067 -5.81 -2.93 -20.09
C ASP A 1067 -4.47 -2.68 -19.40
N GLU A 1068 -4.01 -3.70 -18.66
CA GLU A 1068 -2.84 -3.62 -17.78
C GLU A 1068 -1.51 -3.58 -18.56
N GLN A 1069 -1.45 -4.13 -19.78
CA GLN A 1069 -0.28 -4.07 -20.64
C GLN A 1069 -0.19 -2.74 -21.41
N ALA A 1070 -1.34 -2.17 -21.83
CA ALA A 1070 -1.38 -0.90 -22.55
C ALA A 1070 -1.41 0.34 -21.63
N GLY A 1071 -1.67 0.16 -20.32
CA GLY A 1071 -1.83 1.26 -19.37
C GLY A 1071 -3.04 2.16 -19.66
N THR A 1072 -4.11 1.59 -20.24
CA THR A 1072 -5.30 2.36 -20.67
C THR A 1072 -6.58 1.90 -19.99
N VAL A 1073 -7.47 2.87 -19.74
CA VAL A 1073 -8.83 2.65 -19.22
C VAL A 1073 -9.82 3.01 -20.30
N SER A 1074 -10.79 2.14 -20.56
CA SER A 1074 -11.87 2.37 -21.53
C SER A 1074 -13.23 2.25 -20.85
N ALA A 1075 -14.11 3.23 -21.10
CA ALA A 1075 -15.47 3.27 -20.59
C ALA A 1075 -16.41 3.93 -21.63
N PRO A 1076 -17.65 3.46 -21.81
CA PRO A 1076 -18.65 4.14 -22.63
C PRO A 1076 -19.24 5.32 -21.86
N VAL A 1077 -18.94 6.55 -22.26
CA VAL A 1077 -19.48 7.73 -21.56
C VAL A 1077 -19.90 8.84 -22.51
N SER A 1078 -21.10 9.36 -22.24
CA SER A 1078 -21.55 10.68 -22.68
C SER A 1078 -21.80 11.56 -21.44
N HIS A 1079 -21.02 12.64 -21.28
CA HIS A 1079 -21.19 13.75 -20.33
C HIS A 1079 -21.05 13.48 -18.81
N PHE A 1080 -19.82 13.28 -18.29
CA PHE A 1080 -19.48 13.61 -16.89
C PHE A 1080 -18.02 14.07 -16.74
N SER A 1081 -17.73 14.93 -15.75
CA SER A 1081 -16.36 15.28 -15.32
C SER A 1081 -15.89 14.30 -14.25
N ILE A 1082 -14.72 13.69 -14.43
CA ILE A 1082 -14.16 12.70 -13.50
C ILE A 1082 -13.11 13.36 -12.60
N TYR A 1083 -13.20 13.14 -11.29
CA TYR A 1083 -12.20 13.52 -10.29
C TYR A 1083 -11.94 12.30 -9.40
N ALA A 1084 -10.68 11.87 -9.30
CA ALA A 1084 -10.28 10.74 -8.47
C ALA A 1084 -8.90 11.01 -7.85
N ALA A 1085 -8.73 10.65 -6.58
CA ALA A 1085 -7.49 10.76 -5.83
C ALA A 1085 -7.45 9.68 -4.74
N LEU A 1086 -6.30 9.03 -4.58
CA LEU A 1086 -5.95 8.23 -3.41
C LEU A 1086 -4.50 8.57 -3.05
N ALA A 1087 -4.16 8.58 -1.76
CA ALA A 1087 -2.83 8.94 -1.27
C ALA A 1087 -2.23 7.77 -0.47
N VAL A 1088 -0.90 7.62 -0.55
CA VAL A 1088 -0.15 6.73 0.35
C VAL A 1088 0.42 7.61 1.47
N PRO A 1089 0.10 7.37 2.75
CA PRO A 1089 0.56 8.21 3.86
C PRO A 1089 2.00 7.86 4.30
N GLU A 1090 2.87 8.86 4.41
CA GLU A 1090 4.17 8.72 5.06
C GLU A 1090 4.05 8.97 6.58
N GLN A 1091 4.50 8.00 7.36
CA GLN A 1091 4.49 8.05 8.83
C GLN A 1091 5.56 9.00 9.37
N ALA A 1092 5.11 9.99 10.15
CA ALA A 1092 5.94 10.79 11.06
C ALA A 1092 5.19 10.95 12.39
N GLY A 1093 5.94 10.99 13.51
CA GLY A 1093 5.36 11.02 14.86
C GLY A 1093 4.57 12.30 15.14
N GLY A 1094 3.44 12.18 15.86
CA GLY A 1094 2.54 13.29 16.19
C GLY A 1094 1.15 13.07 15.61
N ALA A 1095 0.81 13.78 14.53
CA ALA A 1095 -0.45 13.63 13.81
C ALA A 1095 -0.21 12.96 12.45
N THR A 1096 -0.81 11.79 12.23
CA THR A 1096 -0.63 11.01 10.99
C THR A 1096 -1.78 11.31 10.04
N LEU A 1097 -1.46 11.73 8.80
CA LEU A 1097 -2.46 11.85 7.74
C LEU A 1097 -3.02 10.45 7.45
N ARG A 1098 -4.33 10.26 7.66
CA ARG A 1098 -5.06 9.02 7.41
C ARG A 1098 -5.44 8.93 5.94
N GLU A 1099 -6.19 9.92 5.47
CA GLU A 1099 -6.80 9.95 4.15
C GLU A 1099 -6.82 11.38 3.59
N LEU A 1100 -6.79 11.49 2.26
CA LEU A 1100 -6.80 12.75 1.51
C LEU A 1100 -7.73 12.64 0.32
N TYR A 1101 -8.73 13.52 0.27
CA TYR A 1101 -9.79 13.52 -0.73
C TYR A 1101 -9.87 14.86 -1.47
N ALA A 1102 -10.34 14.82 -2.71
CA ALA A 1102 -10.70 15.99 -3.50
C ALA A 1102 -12.13 15.82 -4.04
N PHE A 1103 -13.07 16.63 -3.54
CA PHE A 1103 -14.48 16.57 -3.94
C PHE A 1103 -14.80 17.61 -5.01
N PRO A 1104 -15.46 17.24 -6.13
CA PRO A 1104 -16.14 18.21 -6.96
C PRO A 1104 -17.34 18.80 -6.22
N ASN A 1105 -17.49 20.11 -6.25
CA ASN A 1105 -18.67 20.78 -5.72
C ASN A 1105 -19.83 20.64 -6.74
N PRO A 1106 -21.02 20.13 -6.37
CA PRO A 1106 -22.08 19.78 -7.33
C PRO A 1106 -22.74 20.95 -8.08
N THR A 1107 -22.31 22.20 -7.87
CA THR A 1107 -22.78 23.36 -8.64
C THR A 1107 -21.93 23.61 -9.88
N ARG A 1108 -22.58 23.84 -11.02
CA ARG A 1108 -21.94 24.02 -12.33
C ARG A 1108 -21.01 25.25 -12.31
N GLY A 1109 -19.70 25.01 -12.31
CA GLY A 1109 -18.67 26.06 -12.23
C GLY A 1109 -18.09 26.31 -10.83
N ALA A 1110 -18.46 25.53 -9.81
CA ALA A 1110 -17.90 25.64 -8.47
C ALA A 1110 -16.55 24.93 -8.33
N THR A 1111 -15.69 25.43 -7.44
CA THR A 1111 -14.33 24.93 -7.25
C THR A 1111 -14.27 23.63 -6.44
N PRO A 1112 -13.30 22.74 -6.74
CA PRO A 1112 -13.07 21.54 -5.96
C PRO A 1112 -12.60 21.86 -4.53
N THR A 1113 -12.98 21.00 -3.59
CA THR A 1113 -12.63 21.10 -2.17
C THR A 1113 -11.71 19.96 -1.77
N LEU A 1114 -10.55 20.29 -1.18
CA LEU A 1114 -9.62 19.35 -0.59
C LEU A 1114 -10.00 19.08 0.87
N ARG A 1115 -9.96 17.81 1.29
CA ARG A 1115 -10.27 17.34 2.64
C ARG A 1115 -9.17 16.38 3.10
N ALA A 1116 -8.57 16.67 4.24
CA ALA A 1116 -7.52 15.88 4.87
C ALA A 1116 -8.00 15.38 6.24
N GLU A 1117 -7.85 14.09 6.49
CA GLU A 1117 -8.19 13.46 7.76
C GLU A 1117 -6.92 13.06 8.52
N LEU A 1118 -6.81 13.44 9.79
CA LEU A 1118 -5.62 13.26 10.63
C LEU A 1118 -5.95 12.49 11.90
N SER A 1119 -5.08 11.57 12.32
CA SER A 1119 -5.28 10.76 13.55
C SER A 1119 -5.14 11.56 14.87
N GLY A 1120 -4.85 12.86 14.79
CA GLY A 1120 -4.71 13.78 15.91
C GLY A 1120 -4.70 15.23 15.44
N GLY A 1121 -4.77 16.18 16.38
CA GLY A 1121 -4.68 17.62 16.06
C GLY A 1121 -3.31 18.02 15.51
N ALA A 1122 -3.31 18.98 14.57
CA ALA A 1122 -2.10 19.58 14.01
C ALA A 1122 -2.16 21.10 14.17
N ASP A 1123 -1.03 21.73 14.49
CA ASP A 1123 -0.92 23.18 14.70
C ASP A 1123 -1.10 23.96 13.38
N SER A 1124 -0.79 23.34 12.24
CA SER A 1124 -1.15 23.85 10.91
C SER A 1124 -1.22 22.73 9.86
N VAL A 1125 -2.09 22.91 8.85
CA VAL A 1125 -2.19 22.02 7.69
C VAL A 1125 -2.19 22.87 6.41
N GLU A 1126 -1.27 22.59 5.48
CA GLU A 1126 -1.07 23.32 4.23
C GLU A 1126 -1.03 22.36 3.02
N ALA A 1127 -1.81 22.64 1.98
CA ALA A 1127 -1.78 21.96 0.70
C ALA A 1127 -1.07 22.81 -0.36
N ARG A 1128 -0.20 22.19 -1.15
CA ARG A 1128 0.52 22.79 -2.28
C ARG A 1128 0.19 22.03 -3.55
N VAL A 1129 -0.28 22.74 -4.57
CA VAL A 1129 -0.66 22.19 -5.87
C VAL A 1129 0.42 22.54 -6.89
N TYR A 1130 0.90 21.54 -7.62
CA TYR A 1130 1.96 21.67 -8.63
C TYR A 1130 1.45 21.19 -9.99
N GLY A 1131 1.91 21.82 -11.07
CA GLY A 1131 1.67 21.34 -12.44
C GLY A 1131 2.61 20.21 -12.85
N LEU A 1132 2.44 19.69 -14.07
CA LEU A 1132 3.22 18.57 -14.59
C LEU A 1132 4.72 18.90 -14.79
N SER A 1133 5.08 20.17 -14.96
CA SER A 1133 6.46 20.65 -15.00
C SER A 1133 7.06 20.91 -13.61
N GLY A 1134 6.32 20.61 -12.53
CA GLY A 1134 6.78 20.80 -11.15
C GLY A 1134 6.70 22.23 -10.63
N GLU A 1135 6.13 23.16 -11.40
CA GLU A 1135 5.86 24.52 -10.96
C GLU A 1135 4.75 24.55 -9.89
N LEU A 1136 4.93 25.36 -8.84
CA LEU A 1136 3.92 25.58 -7.82
C LEU A 1136 2.79 26.45 -8.39
N VAL A 1137 1.60 25.87 -8.51
CA VAL A 1137 0.40 26.51 -9.07
C VAL A 1137 -0.43 27.19 -7.98
N GLU A 1138 -0.58 26.55 -6.81
CA GLU A 1138 -1.38 27.09 -5.71
C GLU A 1138 -0.87 26.62 -4.34
N THR A 1139 -1.15 27.37 -3.28
CA THR A 1139 -0.92 26.97 -1.89
C THR A 1139 -2.10 27.42 -1.03
N VAL A 1140 -2.68 26.50 -0.27
CA VAL A 1140 -3.91 26.72 0.50
C VAL A 1140 -3.79 26.10 1.89
N ARG A 1141 -4.14 26.84 2.94
CA ARG A 1141 -4.23 26.29 4.30
C ARG A 1141 -5.60 25.65 4.54
N LEU A 1142 -5.60 24.50 5.18
CA LEU A 1142 -6.82 23.79 5.55
C LEU A 1142 -7.21 24.12 6.99
N SER A 1143 -8.50 24.37 7.20
CA SER A 1143 -9.09 24.65 8.51
C SER A 1143 -9.94 23.47 8.96
N GLY A 1144 -9.83 23.08 10.23
CA GLY A 1144 -10.60 21.97 10.80
C GLY A 1144 -11.45 22.36 11.99
N GLN A 1145 -12.48 21.56 12.29
CA GLN A 1145 -13.23 21.62 13.53
C GLN A 1145 -12.71 20.55 14.50
N THR A 1146 -12.38 20.96 15.73
CA THR A 1146 -11.80 20.10 16.77
C THR A 1146 -12.84 19.73 17.83
N ASP A 1147 -13.82 18.92 17.42
CA ASP A 1147 -14.74 18.25 18.36
C ASP A 1147 -14.24 16.83 18.67
N SER A 1148 -14.53 16.35 19.88
CA SER A 1148 -13.63 15.46 20.62
C SER A 1148 -13.66 13.96 20.30
N VAL A 1149 -12.50 13.30 20.45
CA VAL A 1149 -12.26 11.84 20.45
C VAL A 1149 -12.61 11.13 19.14
N GLY A 1150 -11.91 11.54 18.07
CA GLY A 1150 -11.90 10.89 16.77
C GLY A 1150 -10.78 11.44 15.89
N PRO A 1151 -10.61 10.94 14.65
CA PRO A 1151 -9.76 11.60 13.66
C PRO A 1151 -10.27 13.01 13.37
N VAL A 1152 -9.35 13.98 13.29
CA VAL A 1152 -9.65 15.40 13.10
C VAL A 1152 -9.63 15.74 11.63
N LEU A 1153 -10.65 16.44 11.16
CA LEU A 1153 -10.86 16.76 9.76
C LEU A 1153 -10.51 18.22 9.42
N TYR A 1154 -9.79 18.42 8.32
CA TYR A 1154 -9.41 19.74 7.82
C TYR A 1154 -9.83 19.88 6.35
N GLU A 1155 -10.37 21.02 5.96
CA GLU A 1155 -10.85 21.29 4.60
C GLU A 1155 -10.37 22.64 4.05
N ALA A 1156 -10.24 22.73 2.72
CA ALA A 1156 -10.07 23.99 1.99
C ALA A 1156 -10.58 23.93 0.55
N ARG A 1157 -10.99 25.07 0.00
CA ARG A 1157 -11.36 25.22 -1.42
C ARG A 1157 -10.16 25.68 -2.23
N LEU A 1158 -9.97 25.09 -3.41
CA LEU A 1158 -9.01 25.56 -4.40
C LEU A 1158 -9.54 26.79 -5.15
N ALA A 1159 -8.64 27.59 -5.73
CA ALA A 1159 -8.98 28.81 -6.43
C ALA A 1159 -9.74 28.56 -7.75
N ALA A 1160 -10.64 29.49 -8.09
CA ALA A 1160 -11.44 29.46 -9.30
C ALA A 1160 -10.60 29.81 -10.54
N GLY A 1161 -9.81 28.85 -11.03
CA GLY A 1161 -8.90 29.11 -12.14
C GLY A 1161 -8.27 27.90 -12.82
N LEU A 1162 -8.06 26.78 -12.12
CA LEU A 1162 -7.28 25.64 -12.63
C LEU A 1162 -7.71 25.21 -14.05
N PRO A 1163 -6.79 25.22 -15.04
CA PRO A 1163 -7.00 24.65 -16.36
C PRO A 1163 -7.38 23.15 -16.33
N SER A 1164 -7.88 22.63 -17.45
CA SER A 1164 -7.98 21.18 -17.63
C SER A 1164 -6.56 20.59 -17.72
N GLY A 1165 -6.22 19.65 -16.84
CA GLY A 1165 -4.87 19.13 -16.68
C GLY A 1165 -4.73 18.22 -15.45
N VAL A 1166 -3.55 17.61 -15.29
CA VAL A 1166 -3.22 16.81 -14.11
C VAL A 1166 -2.27 17.60 -13.22
N TYR A 1167 -2.54 17.64 -11.93
CA TYR A 1167 -1.78 18.34 -10.92
C TYR A 1167 -1.29 17.37 -9.84
N SER A 1168 -0.13 17.65 -9.25
CA SER A 1168 0.36 16.96 -8.05
C SER A 1168 -0.01 17.78 -6.82
N VAL A 1169 -0.65 17.18 -5.83
CA VAL A 1169 -1.06 17.86 -4.59
C VAL A 1169 -0.27 17.27 -3.42
N VAL A 1170 0.41 18.13 -2.67
CA VAL A 1170 1.21 17.78 -1.49
C VAL A 1170 0.59 18.44 -0.28
N VAL A 1171 0.15 17.67 0.71
CA VAL A 1171 -0.45 18.20 1.95
C VAL A 1171 0.47 17.91 3.12
N THR A 1172 0.90 18.95 3.83
CA THR A 1172 1.77 18.87 5.00
C THR A 1172 1.01 19.31 6.24
N ALA A 1173 0.93 18.43 7.24
CA ALA A 1173 0.44 18.72 8.57
C ALA A 1173 1.63 18.87 9.53
N THR A 1174 1.66 19.95 10.31
CA THR A 1174 2.75 20.26 11.24
C THR A 1174 2.22 20.33 12.66
N SER A 1175 2.93 19.72 13.61
CA SER A 1175 2.70 19.85 15.04
C SER A 1175 4.02 20.08 15.79
N GLY A 1176 3.95 20.48 17.05
CA GLY A 1176 5.13 20.60 17.94
C GLY A 1176 5.99 19.34 18.10
N ALA A 1177 5.54 18.17 17.62
CA ALA A 1177 6.30 16.91 17.62
C ALA A 1177 6.93 16.55 16.26
N GLY A 1178 6.58 17.26 15.17
CA GLY A 1178 7.06 16.98 13.81
C GLY A 1178 6.03 17.30 12.72
N SER A 1179 6.39 17.02 11.46
CA SER A 1179 5.49 17.20 10.31
C SER A 1179 5.28 15.91 9.53
N SER A 1180 4.02 15.57 9.22
CA SER A 1180 3.64 14.49 8.30
C SER A 1180 3.23 15.09 6.95
N THR A 1181 3.56 14.42 5.85
CA THR A 1181 3.20 14.86 4.49
C THR A 1181 2.57 13.72 3.70
N GLY A 1182 1.49 14.01 2.96
CA GLY A 1182 0.89 13.11 1.98
C GLY A 1182 0.92 13.71 0.59
N ARG A 1183 0.94 12.85 -0.44
CA ARG A 1183 0.90 13.27 -1.85
C ARG A 1183 -0.21 12.54 -2.61
N THR A 1184 -0.85 13.23 -3.54
CA THR A 1184 -1.80 12.62 -4.50
C THR A 1184 -1.80 13.36 -5.83
N LYS A 1185 -2.54 12.87 -6.83
CA LYS A 1185 -2.73 13.53 -8.13
C LYS A 1185 -4.19 13.96 -8.27
N LEU A 1186 -4.40 15.16 -8.80
CA LEU A 1186 -5.70 15.75 -9.11
C LEU A 1186 -5.82 15.94 -10.63
N ALA A 1187 -6.73 15.21 -11.27
CA ALA A 1187 -7.12 15.50 -12.65
C ALA A 1187 -8.28 16.50 -12.66
N VAL A 1188 -8.17 17.56 -13.46
CA VAL A 1188 -9.21 18.55 -13.72
C VAL A 1188 -9.65 18.44 -15.19
N VAL A 1189 -10.94 18.25 -15.43
CA VAL A 1189 -11.51 18.14 -16.78
C VAL A 1189 -12.79 18.99 -16.86
N ARG A 1190 -12.70 20.14 -17.54
CA ARG A 1190 -13.83 21.03 -17.84
C ARG A 1190 -14.65 20.57 -19.05
#